data_AF-A0A917WMY3-F1
#
_entry.id   AF-A0A917WMY3-F1
#
_cell.length_a   1.000
_cell.length_b   1.000
_cell.length_c   1.000
_cell.angle_alpha   90.00
_cell.angle_beta   90.00
_cell.angle_gamma   90.00
#
_symmetry.space_group_name_H-M   'P 1'
#
loop_
_entity.id
_entity.type
_entity.pdbx_description
1 polymer ?
#
loop_
_entity_poly.entity_id
_entity_poly.type
_entity_poly.pdbx_seq_one_letter_code
_entity_poly.pdbx_strand_id
1 'polypeptide(L)'
;MITTGPHALHTPDGLLLGYADRIELRRNRVEITGWTVADVVEAENHGIKVSLVPDMVRSDVTQKLGLERAAGFFFRLPGPTRFGSSIALELHVEGQRYSLSLPLPGWLPRLKADLKLMARFLRDVLPVLPVGIQALFTQDPWARGQVRDALGLGIVHEVVALSPGLISSEGPPKSAPSEQRITIILPVYNAYDLLPEVLGRVVQNTDLRYRLLLIEDASSDPRVRPWLCQEVSALREAGAEVILLENDENLGFIRSVNKGFALAREHPEDPVVLLNSDAFVPAAWASRLVAPILGDPQVATVTPMSNDAEIYSVPSICRRTVLEPGQGDAIDAAARQLPAALSPAEAPTGVGFCMAVNPAFLEKIPDFDTAFGRGYGEEVDWCRRAAALGGRHLGLPGLFVEHRGGESFGSEEKLRLVQRNNAVIERRYPGYDRAVQNFISEDPLLTPRLALALAWANSLSDVEEVPVFVVHSMGGGVELYLQDRLKDLPVAVVLRLGGSLRYRLELVVHGQEAIAGATAEREVLLDLVHRLHRRRVVYACAVGDPEPVSVPDLLIDLARDRPLNVEFHDFLPISPSYTLLDSDGVFRGPPLPPQDDKAHAARQPDGTPLPLKSWQESWGRAVKAAAEVTVFSRSSRDLVAAVWPEARIAVHPHRLREDVPRLVPPSPEAPLVLAVLGNIAPQKGAAVISALSRKVRPGELVLIGNIDPAFPLAPGTPVTGTYALADLQDLAARYGVTAWLVPSVWPETFCYAVHEAVATGLPVLAFDLGAQGEAVREAPNGVLLHLPQEKMSPEILAATVLSAARELRTISAPEALGGSVEAE
;
A
#
# COMPACT_ATOMS: atom_id res chain seq x y z
N MET A 1 -7.10 -1.83 23.75
CA MET A 1 -8.58 -1.82 23.76
C MET A 1 -9.02 -2.35 25.10
N ILE A 2 -9.88 -1.64 25.80
CA ILE A 2 -10.46 -2.05 27.09
C ILE A 2 -11.96 -1.88 26.98
N THR A 3 -12.73 -2.92 27.29
CA THR A 3 -14.18 -2.97 27.08
C THR A 3 -14.87 -3.25 28.42
N THR A 4 -15.94 -2.53 28.74
CA THR A 4 -16.84 -2.88 29.86
C THR A 4 -17.97 -3.80 29.38
N GLY A 5 -18.65 -4.46 30.33
CA GLY A 5 -19.87 -5.23 30.03
C GLY A 5 -21.06 -4.32 29.70
N PRO A 6 -22.20 -4.89 29.28
CA PRO A 6 -23.39 -4.12 28.94
C PRO A 6 -23.93 -3.39 30.17
N HIS A 7 -24.26 -2.11 29.99
CA HIS A 7 -24.85 -1.26 31.03
C HIS A 7 -26.30 -0.95 30.67
N ALA A 8 -27.21 -1.31 31.56
CA ALA A 8 -28.62 -1.04 31.39
C ALA A 8 -28.93 0.43 31.64
N LEU A 9 -29.73 1.03 30.75
CA LEU A 9 -30.18 2.41 30.82
C LEU A 9 -31.59 2.39 31.41
N HIS A 10 -31.77 2.87 32.64
CA HIS A 10 -33.05 2.82 33.34
C HIS A 10 -33.53 4.20 33.77
N THR A 11 -34.84 4.38 33.90
CA THR A 11 -35.40 5.50 34.63
C THR A 11 -35.13 5.37 36.15
N PRO A 12 -35.29 6.44 36.94
CA PRO A 12 -35.14 6.39 38.40
C PRO A 12 -36.08 5.38 39.09
N ASP A 13 -37.24 5.08 38.50
CA ASP A 13 -38.23 4.09 38.93
C ASP A 13 -37.94 2.66 38.41
N GLY A 14 -36.86 2.46 37.65
CA GLY A 14 -36.36 1.15 37.24
C GLY A 14 -36.83 0.66 35.88
N LEU A 15 -37.59 1.46 35.11
CA LEU A 15 -38.03 1.11 33.76
C LEU A 15 -36.82 1.07 32.81
N LEU A 16 -36.67 0.00 32.04
CA LEU A 16 -35.57 -0.15 31.08
C LEU A 16 -35.84 0.69 29.83
N LEU A 17 -34.96 1.64 29.55
CA LEU A 17 -34.97 2.50 28.38
C LEU A 17 -33.98 2.05 27.29
N GLY A 18 -33.07 1.12 27.58
CA GLY A 18 -32.09 0.64 26.61
C GLY A 18 -30.86 0.00 27.25
N TYR A 19 -29.85 -0.30 26.44
CA TYR A 19 -28.53 -0.74 26.90
C TYR A 19 -27.43 0.01 26.18
N ALA A 20 -26.40 0.41 26.92
CA ALA A 20 -25.07 0.62 26.37
C ALA A 20 -24.37 -0.74 26.32
N ASP A 21 -24.44 -1.41 25.16
CA ASP A 21 -23.93 -2.77 24.95
C ASP A 21 -22.42 -2.87 25.15
N ARG A 22 -21.69 -1.84 24.68
CA ARG A 22 -20.23 -1.76 24.80
C ARG A 22 -19.79 -0.34 25.06
N ILE A 23 -18.90 -0.18 26.04
CA ILE A 23 -18.10 1.04 26.22
C ILE A 23 -16.65 0.63 26.05
N GLU A 24 -16.02 1.13 24.99
CA GLU A 24 -14.65 0.81 24.61
C GLU A 24 -13.74 2.03 24.73
N LEU A 25 -12.59 1.87 25.38
CA LEU A 25 -11.50 2.83 25.30
C LEU A 25 -10.55 2.43 24.16
N ARG A 26 -10.54 3.22 23.08
CA ARG A 26 -9.64 3.06 21.93
C ARG A 26 -8.76 4.30 21.79
N ARG A 27 -7.45 4.12 21.93
CA ARG A 27 -6.47 5.23 21.96
C ARG A 27 -6.86 6.27 23.02
N ASN A 28 -7.18 7.50 22.60
CA ASN A 28 -7.64 8.61 23.44
C ASN A 28 -9.13 8.93 23.24
N ARG A 29 -9.95 7.93 22.87
CA ARG A 29 -11.40 8.09 22.64
C ARG A 29 -12.19 7.02 23.39
N VAL A 30 -13.37 7.40 23.86
CA VAL A 30 -14.39 6.46 24.34
C VAL A 30 -15.42 6.28 23.24
N GLU A 31 -15.62 5.03 22.86
CA GLU A 31 -16.67 4.61 21.94
C GLU A 31 -17.78 3.92 22.73
N ILE A 32 -19.01 4.40 22.61
CA ILE A 32 -20.18 3.81 23.27
C ILE A 32 -21.11 3.33 22.17
N THR A 33 -21.40 2.03 22.16
CA THR A 33 -22.39 1.44 21.26
C THR A 33 -23.51 0.86 22.08
N GLY A 34 -24.74 1.08 21.67
CA GLY A 34 -25.91 0.59 22.39
C GLY A 34 -27.19 0.72 21.59
N TRP A 35 -28.30 0.57 22.30
CA TRP A 35 -29.64 0.84 21.79
C TRP A 35 -30.51 1.47 22.87
N THR A 36 -31.51 2.25 22.46
CA THR A 36 -32.50 2.84 23.37
C THR A 36 -33.83 3.08 22.66
N VAL A 37 -34.90 3.18 23.45
CA VAL A 37 -36.21 3.62 22.97
C VAL A 37 -36.35 5.15 22.95
N ALA A 38 -35.37 5.90 23.48
CA ALA A 38 -35.37 7.36 23.50
C ALA A 38 -35.38 7.99 22.11
N ASP A 39 -35.99 9.17 22.02
CA ASP A 39 -36.08 9.97 20.80
C ASP A 39 -34.74 10.66 20.48
N VAL A 40 -34.03 11.09 21.53
CA VAL A 40 -32.70 11.71 21.43
C VAL A 40 -31.83 11.16 22.55
N VAL A 41 -30.56 10.93 22.24
CA VAL A 41 -29.53 10.57 23.21
C VAL A 41 -28.43 11.62 23.15
N GLU A 42 -28.07 12.16 24.30
CA GLU A 42 -26.97 13.09 24.44
C GLU A 42 -25.91 12.48 25.34
N ALA A 43 -24.65 12.57 24.95
CA ALA A 43 -23.53 12.12 25.74
C ALA A 43 -22.58 13.29 25.98
N GLU A 44 -22.25 13.52 27.24
CA GLU A 44 -21.36 14.60 27.66
C GLU A 44 -20.14 14.04 28.39
N ASN A 45 -18.97 14.48 27.96
CA ASN A 45 -17.72 14.23 28.66
C ASN A 45 -16.86 15.49 28.66
N HIS A 46 -16.53 16.01 29.85
CA HIS A 46 -15.68 17.19 30.04
C HIS A 46 -16.12 18.44 29.23
N GLY A 47 -17.42 18.74 29.21
CA GLY A 47 -17.97 19.93 28.53
C GLY A 47 -18.17 19.78 27.02
N ILE A 48 -17.79 18.65 26.43
CA ILE A 48 -18.10 18.31 25.04
C ILE A 48 -19.36 17.45 25.06
N LYS A 49 -20.45 17.99 24.49
CA LYS A 49 -21.76 17.38 24.41
C LYS A 49 -22.06 16.97 22.96
N VAL A 50 -22.34 15.69 22.76
CA VAL A 50 -22.73 15.12 21.46
C VAL A 50 -24.17 14.65 21.56
N SER A 51 -25.04 15.11 20.67
CA SER A 51 -26.46 14.77 20.64
C SER A 51 -26.78 14.07 19.32
N LEU A 52 -27.53 12.98 19.37
CA LEU A 52 -27.96 12.25 18.17
C LEU A 52 -29.35 11.64 18.35
N VAL A 53 -30.00 11.36 17.23
CA VAL A 53 -31.22 10.53 17.15
C VAL A 53 -30.79 9.10 16.83
N PRO A 54 -31.22 8.07 17.59
CA PRO A 54 -30.86 6.69 17.29
C PRO A 54 -31.32 6.27 15.88
N ASP A 55 -30.35 5.99 15.00
CA ASP A 55 -30.58 5.70 13.58
C ASP A 55 -29.94 4.36 13.13
N MET A 56 -29.17 3.72 14.00
CA MET A 56 -28.53 2.45 13.66
C MET A 56 -29.53 1.28 13.70
N VAL A 57 -29.55 0.50 12.62
CA VAL A 57 -30.44 -0.66 12.48
C VAL A 57 -30.00 -1.79 13.40
N ARG A 58 -30.86 -2.12 14.37
CA ARG A 58 -30.71 -3.26 15.28
C ARG A 58 -31.94 -4.15 15.15
N SER A 59 -31.93 -5.02 14.13
CA SER A 59 -33.05 -5.91 13.82
C SER A 59 -33.37 -6.87 14.98
N ASP A 60 -32.35 -7.30 15.71
CA ASP A 60 -32.45 -8.12 16.93
C ASP A 60 -33.25 -7.44 18.06
N VAL A 61 -33.15 -6.12 18.18
CA VAL A 61 -33.81 -5.31 19.22
C VAL A 61 -35.20 -4.87 18.75
N THR A 62 -35.28 -4.29 17.56
CA THR A 62 -36.51 -3.72 16.99
C THR A 62 -37.59 -4.78 16.80
N GLN A 63 -37.22 -5.99 16.35
CA GLN A 63 -38.17 -7.09 16.16
C GLN A 63 -38.66 -7.69 17.49
N LYS A 64 -37.82 -7.68 18.54
CA LYS A 64 -38.16 -8.19 19.88
C LYS A 64 -39.02 -7.22 20.70
N LEU A 65 -38.86 -5.92 20.47
CA LEU A 65 -39.59 -4.86 21.18
C LEU A 65 -40.73 -4.24 20.36
N GLY A 66 -40.92 -4.66 19.12
CA GLY A 66 -41.97 -4.15 18.23
C GLY A 66 -41.79 -2.69 17.84
N LEU A 67 -40.54 -2.23 17.69
CA LEU A 67 -40.21 -0.84 17.34
C LEU A 67 -40.22 -0.67 15.82
N GLU A 68 -40.96 0.32 15.32
CA GLU A 68 -41.02 0.65 13.88
C GLU A 68 -39.82 1.49 13.39
N ARG A 69 -39.01 2.01 14.31
CA ARG A 69 -37.83 2.85 14.03
C ARG A 69 -36.54 2.17 14.45
N ALA A 70 -35.42 2.58 13.83
CA ALA A 70 -34.09 2.22 14.31
C ALA A 70 -33.90 2.69 15.76
N ALA A 71 -33.19 1.87 16.55
CA ALA A 71 -33.07 2.07 18.00
C ALA A 71 -31.60 2.06 18.46
N GLY A 72 -30.66 1.75 17.56
CA GLY A 72 -29.24 1.69 17.88
C GLY A 72 -28.59 3.08 17.89
N PHE A 73 -27.58 3.25 18.71
CA PHE A 73 -26.76 4.46 18.76
C PHE A 73 -25.27 4.14 18.87
N PHE A 74 -24.45 5.09 18.40
CA PHE A 74 -23.00 5.07 18.55
C PHE A 74 -22.48 6.47 18.90
N PHE A 75 -21.79 6.58 20.02
CA PHE A 75 -21.04 7.77 20.40
C PHE A 75 -19.55 7.56 20.23
N ARG A 76 -18.88 8.62 19.80
CA ARG A 76 -17.43 8.74 19.91
C ARG A 76 -17.11 10.04 20.65
N LEU A 77 -16.55 9.91 21.85
CA LEU A 77 -16.21 11.01 22.73
C LEU A 77 -14.71 11.05 23.01
N PRO A 78 -14.14 12.21 23.35
CA PRO A 78 -12.78 12.30 23.86
C PRO A 78 -12.59 11.42 25.11
N GLY A 79 -11.39 10.83 25.23
CA GLY A 79 -11.01 9.95 26.34
C GLY A 79 -10.97 10.65 27.71
N PRO A 80 -11.13 9.89 28.81
CA PRO A 80 -11.13 10.43 30.17
C PRO A 80 -9.78 11.02 30.58
N THR A 81 -9.81 12.06 31.41
CA THR A 81 -8.60 12.64 32.05
C THR A 81 -8.20 11.90 33.33
N ARG A 82 -9.13 11.18 33.97
CA ARG A 82 -8.91 10.34 35.16
C ARG A 82 -9.65 9.01 35.03
N PHE A 83 -8.96 7.90 35.33
CA PHE A 83 -9.54 6.56 35.30
C PHE A 83 -10.50 6.35 36.48
N GLY A 84 -11.64 5.69 36.24
CA GLY A 84 -12.73 5.60 37.22
C GLY A 84 -13.70 6.79 37.20
N SER A 85 -13.60 7.67 36.19
CA SER A 85 -14.64 8.66 35.89
C SER A 85 -15.83 8.03 35.14
N SER A 86 -16.89 8.81 34.99
CA SER A 86 -18.12 8.40 34.31
C SER A 86 -18.47 9.38 33.19
N ILE A 87 -19.14 8.88 32.16
CA ILE A 87 -19.72 9.71 31.09
C ILE A 87 -21.16 10.02 31.47
N ALA A 88 -21.55 11.29 31.37
CA ALA A 88 -22.93 11.68 31.53
C ALA A 88 -23.70 11.35 30.24
N LEU A 89 -24.81 10.65 30.36
CA LEU A 89 -25.72 10.32 29.28
C LEU A 89 -27.09 10.90 29.61
N GLU A 90 -27.68 11.67 28.70
CA GLU A 90 -29.01 12.24 28.82
C GLU A 90 -29.92 11.60 27.77
N LEU A 91 -30.99 10.94 28.20
CA LEU A 91 -31.98 10.31 27.32
C LEU A 91 -33.24 11.16 27.30
N HIS A 92 -33.74 11.50 26.11
CA HIS A 92 -35.00 12.21 25.95
C HIS A 92 -36.08 11.26 25.45
N VAL A 93 -37.10 11.01 26.27
CA VAL A 93 -38.22 10.13 25.95
C VAL A 93 -39.51 10.90 26.18
N GLU A 94 -40.34 11.07 25.15
CA GLU A 94 -41.66 11.71 25.25
C GLU A 94 -41.63 13.10 25.95
N GLY A 95 -40.56 13.87 25.71
CA GLY A 95 -40.37 15.21 26.29
C GLY A 95 -39.82 15.24 27.73
N GLN A 96 -39.57 14.09 28.35
CA GLN A 96 -38.85 13.99 29.63
C GLN A 96 -37.37 13.67 29.44
N ARG A 97 -36.52 14.16 30.35
CA ARG A 97 -35.06 13.95 30.33
C ARG A 97 -34.61 13.06 31.47
N TYR A 98 -33.84 12.03 31.16
CA TYR A 98 -33.25 11.12 32.12
C TYR A 98 -31.73 11.19 32.07
N SER A 99 -31.11 11.62 33.17
CA SER A 99 -29.65 11.69 33.28
C SER A 99 -29.09 10.42 33.91
N LEU A 100 -28.13 9.81 33.24
CA LEU A 100 -27.48 8.56 33.56
C LEU A 100 -25.96 8.75 33.58
N SER A 101 -25.29 7.90 34.35
CA SER A 101 -23.84 7.94 34.51
C SER A 101 -23.26 6.60 34.08
N LEU A 102 -22.55 6.58 32.96
CA LEU A 102 -21.93 5.36 32.44
C LEU A 102 -20.51 5.21 32.99
N PRO A 103 -20.19 4.11 33.67
CA PRO A 103 -18.86 3.93 34.24
C PRO A 103 -17.83 3.63 33.14
N LEU A 104 -16.69 4.30 33.20
CA LEU A 104 -15.57 3.99 32.32
C LEU A 104 -14.74 2.81 32.86
N PRO A 105 -13.96 2.12 32.00
CA PRO A 105 -13.09 1.04 32.44
C PRO A 105 -12.15 1.48 33.58
N GLY A 106 -12.12 0.70 34.66
CA GLY A 106 -11.26 0.94 35.82
C GLY A 106 -9.78 0.63 35.57
N TRP A 107 -8.94 0.86 36.58
CA TRP A 107 -7.48 0.68 36.48
C TRP A 107 -7.03 -0.79 36.35
N LEU A 108 -7.80 -1.75 36.88
CA LEU A 108 -7.46 -3.18 36.88
C LEU A 108 -7.44 -3.82 35.47
N PRO A 109 -8.46 -3.64 34.61
CA PRO A 109 -8.42 -4.08 33.22
C PRO A 109 -7.25 -3.49 32.42
N ARG A 110 -6.90 -2.22 32.69
CA ARG A 110 -5.73 -1.58 32.09
C ARG A 110 -4.44 -2.24 32.53
N LEU A 111 -4.24 -2.47 33.83
CA LEU A 111 -3.02 -3.14 34.32
C LEU A 111 -2.85 -4.53 33.68
N LYS A 112 -3.94 -5.30 33.53
CA LYS A 112 -3.90 -6.59 32.83
C LYS A 112 -3.54 -6.45 31.35
N ALA A 113 -4.08 -5.44 30.67
CA ALA A 113 -3.75 -5.15 29.27
C ALA A 113 -2.29 -4.69 29.12
N ASP A 114 -1.82 -3.80 30.00
CA ASP A 114 -0.46 -3.27 30.04
C ASP A 114 0.55 -4.38 30.34
N LEU A 115 0.27 -5.30 31.28
CA LEU A 115 1.10 -6.48 31.54
C LEU A 115 1.16 -7.44 30.35
N LYS A 116 0.03 -7.67 29.66
CA LYS A 116 -0.02 -8.51 28.46
C LYS A 116 0.73 -7.86 27.29
N LEU A 117 0.66 -6.54 27.15
CA LEU A 117 1.43 -5.76 26.20
C LEU A 117 2.92 -5.81 26.54
N MET A 118 3.29 -5.63 27.81
CA MET A 118 4.67 -5.69 28.28
C MET A 118 5.31 -7.05 28.00
N ALA A 119 4.58 -8.15 28.24
CA ALA A 119 5.06 -9.50 27.93
C ALA A 119 5.32 -9.70 26.42
N ARG A 120 4.44 -9.18 25.56
CA ARG A 120 4.63 -9.20 24.10
C ARG A 120 5.80 -8.31 23.67
N PHE A 121 5.86 -7.09 24.18
CA PHE A 121 6.93 -6.15 23.92
C PHE A 121 8.30 -6.72 24.30
N LEU A 122 8.43 -7.34 25.49
CA LEU A 122 9.68 -7.98 25.91
C LEU A 122 10.07 -9.13 24.97
N ARG A 123 9.13 -9.98 24.57
CA ARG A 123 9.38 -11.05 23.60
C ARG A 123 9.92 -10.51 22.27
N ASP A 124 9.38 -9.39 21.80
CA ASP A 124 9.74 -8.81 20.51
C ASP A 124 11.06 -8.00 20.59
N VAL A 125 11.40 -7.40 21.75
CA VAL A 125 12.61 -6.59 21.96
C VAL A 125 13.86 -7.40 22.35
N LEU A 126 13.72 -8.48 23.12
CA LEU A 126 14.85 -9.28 23.58
C LEU A 126 15.81 -9.73 22.45
N PRO A 127 15.32 -10.24 21.30
CA PRO A 127 16.17 -10.65 20.19
C PRO A 127 16.98 -9.52 19.56
N VAL A 128 16.50 -8.27 19.67
CA VAL A 128 17.05 -7.09 18.98
C VAL A 128 17.90 -6.22 19.91
N LEU A 129 17.91 -6.54 21.21
CA LEU A 129 18.60 -5.79 22.26
C LEU A 129 20.11 -5.56 21.99
N PRO A 130 20.89 -6.53 21.47
CA PRO A 130 22.31 -6.31 21.17
C PRO A 130 22.52 -5.21 20.11
N VAL A 131 21.72 -5.23 19.05
CA VAL A 131 21.74 -4.20 17.99
C VAL A 131 21.22 -2.85 18.52
N GLY A 132 20.21 -2.87 19.39
CA GLY A 132 19.70 -1.68 20.06
C GLY A 132 20.73 -1.01 20.98
N ILE A 133 21.50 -1.80 21.73
CA ILE A 133 22.61 -1.30 22.56
C ILE A 133 23.68 -0.66 21.66
N GLN A 134 24.06 -1.33 20.57
CA GLN A 134 24.99 -0.76 19.58
C GLN A 134 24.48 0.57 19.02
N ALA A 135 23.19 0.66 18.64
CA ALA A 135 22.56 1.88 18.12
C ALA A 135 22.57 3.04 19.13
N LEU A 136 22.40 2.74 20.42
CA LEU A 136 22.44 3.73 21.50
C LEU A 136 23.83 4.34 21.69
N PHE A 137 24.89 3.53 21.56
CA PHE A 137 26.27 3.99 21.76
C PHE A 137 26.90 4.63 20.52
N THR A 138 26.53 4.18 19.32
CA THR A 138 27.16 4.63 18.07
C THR A 138 26.44 5.80 17.40
N GLN A 139 25.20 6.11 17.82
CA GLN A 139 24.29 7.02 17.11
C GLN A 139 24.12 6.68 15.61
N ASP A 140 24.45 5.45 15.23
CA ASP A 140 24.42 4.98 13.86
C ASP A 140 22.97 4.91 13.36
N PRO A 141 22.60 5.68 12.32
CA PRO A 141 21.29 5.61 11.70
C PRO A 141 20.95 4.19 11.20
N TRP A 142 21.95 3.40 10.81
CA TRP A 142 21.77 2.05 10.28
C TRP A 142 21.32 1.03 11.33
N ALA A 143 21.96 1.04 12.50
CA ALA A 143 21.56 0.21 13.63
C ALA A 143 20.13 0.54 14.13
N ARG A 144 19.69 1.80 14.00
CA ARG A 144 18.30 2.20 14.30
C ARG A 144 17.30 1.65 13.27
N GLY A 145 17.67 1.60 11.99
CA GLY A 145 16.87 0.99 10.93
C GLY A 145 16.60 -0.50 11.20
N GLN A 146 17.66 -1.26 11.52
CA GLN A 146 17.53 -2.68 11.86
C GLN A 146 16.64 -2.95 13.07
N VAL A 147 16.76 -2.12 14.13
CA VAL A 147 15.90 -2.25 15.31
C VAL A 147 14.44 -2.00 14.94
N ARG A 148 14.17 -1.02 14.08
CA ARG A 148 12.81 -0.70 13.65
C ARG A 148 12.20 -1.83 12.82
N ASP A 149 12.95 -2.40 11.90
CA ASP A 149 12.47 -3.49 11.04
C ASP A 149 12.23 -4.76 11.85
N ALA A 150 13.15 -5.11 12.76
CA ALA A 150 13.01 -6.27 13.64
C ALA A 150 11.82 -6.15 14.61
N LEU A 151 11.45 -4.92 15.02
CA LEU A 151 10.28 -4.65 15.86
C LEU A 151 8.98 -4.47 15.06
N GLY A 152 9.02 -4.61 13.74
CA GLY A 152 7.84 -4.42 12.88
C GLY A 152 7.28 -3.00 12.92
N LEU A 153 8.13 -2.01 13.22
CA LEU A 153 7.77 -0.59 13.30
C LEU A 153 7.91 0.13 11.93
N GLY A 154 8.35 -0.58 10.89
CA GLY A 154 8.26 -0.16 9.49
C GLY A 154 6.90 -0.51 8.87
N ILE A 155 6.67 -0.13 7.62
CA ILE A 155 5.48 -0.57 6.87
C ILE A 155 5.67 -2.05 6.50
N VAL A 156 5.22 -2.95 7.39
CA VAL A 156 5.33 -4.40 7.18
C VAL A 156 4.21 -4.86 6.24
N HIS A 157 4.59 -5.17 5.00
CA HIS A 157 3.88 -6.18 4.20
C HIS A 157 4.80 -7.41 4.15
N GLU A 158 4.24 -8.62 4.06
CA GLU A 158 5.01 -9.85 3.86
C GLU A 158 5.97 -9.66 2.69
N VAL A 159 7.27 -9.84 2.95
CA VAL A 159 8.33 -9.60 1.97
C VAL A 159 8.62 -10.90 1.24
N VAL A 160 8.15 -11.01 0.01
CA VAL A 160 8.55 -12.10 -0.90
C VAL A 160 9.81 -11.65 -1.64
N ALA A 161 10.85 -12.48 -1.60
CA ALA A 161 12.12 -12.18 -2.25
C ALA A 161 12.00 -12.36 -3.77
N LEU A 162 12.52 -11.39 -4.52
CA LEU A 162 12.66 -11.49 -5.97
C LEU A 162 13.80 -12.45 -6.31
N SER A 163 13.58 -13.27 -7.33
CA SER A 163 14.53 -14.30 -7.75
C SER A 163 15.73 -13.69 -8.50
N PRO A 164 16.97 -14.01 -8.10
CA PRO A 164 18.18 -13.67 -8.85
C PRO A 164 18.24 -14.33 -10.23
N GLY A 165 17.42 -15.36 -10.47
CA GLY A 165 17.32 -16.02 -11.77
C GLY A 165 16.96 -15.07 -12.92
N LEU A 166 16.38 -13.90 -12.61
CA LEU A 166 16.04 -12.86 -13.60
C LEU A 166 17.28 -12.28 -14.32
N ILE A 167 18.44 -12.24 -13.67
CA ILE A 167 19.69 -11.72 -14.25
C ILE A 167 20.63 -12.82 -14.74
N SER A 168 20.13 -14.08 -14.79
CA SER A 168 20.92 -15.21 -15.27
C SER A 168 21.32 -15.03 -16.73
N SER A 169 22.54 -15.45 -17.07
CA SER A 169 23.02 -15.53 -18.46
C SER A 169 22.45 -16.75 -19.21
N GLU A 170 21.65 -17.59 -18.55
CA GLU A 170 20.96 -18.68 -19.22
C GLU A 170 20.04 -18.14 -20.32
N GLY A 171 20.02 -18.83 -21.47
CA GLY A 171 19.15 -18.47 -22.58
C GLY A 171 17.66 -18.57 -22.24
N PRO A 172 16.78 -18.29 -23.22
CA PRO A 172 15.34 -18.44 -23.03
C PRO A 172 14.97 -19.90 -22.66
N PRO A 173 13.78 -20.12 -22.07
CA PRO A 173 13.32 -21.45 -21.70
C PRO A 173 13.32 -22.40 -22.89
N LYS A 174 13.56 -23.69 -22.63
CA LYS A 174 13.57 -24.72 -23.66
C LYS A 174 12.20 -24.78 -24.37
N SER A 175 12.23 -24.93 -25.69
CA SER A 175 11.07 -25.26 -26.52
C SER A 175 11.15 -26.71 -26.98
N ALA A 176 9.99 -27.33 -27.21
CA ALA A 176 9.94 -28.64 -27.85
C ALA A 176 10.49 -28.57 -29.29
N PRO A 177 11.08 -29.65 -29.82
CA PRO A 177 11.47 -29.72 -31.22
C PRO A 177 10.24 -29.58 -32.13
N SER A 178 10.37 -28.88 -33.26
CA SER A 178 9.30 -28.63 -34.25
C SER A 178 8.67 -29.89 -34.85
N GLU A 179 9.39 -31.02 -34.79
CA GLU A 179 8.89 -32.32 -35.27
C GLU A 179 7.92 -32.99 -34.29
N GLN A 180 7.87 -32.50 -33.04
CA GLN A 180 6.95 -32.97 -32.02
C GLN A 180 5.51 -32.81 -32.49
N ARG A 181 4.70 -33.85 -32.24
CA ARG A 181 3.26 -33.83 -32.46
C ARG A 181 2.51 -33.54 -31.16
N ILE A 182 1.37 -32.85 -31.28
CA ILE A 182 0.43 -32.60 -30.18
C ILE A 182 -1.01 -32.81 -30.66
N THR A 183 -1.91 -33.07 -29.72
CA THR A 183 -3.36 -33.03 -29.98
C THR A 183 -3.98 -31.84 -29.27
N ILE A 184 -4.64 -30.95 -30.01
CA ILE A 184 -5.37 -29.80 -29.45
C ILE A 184 -6.85 -30.16 -29.38
N ILE A 185 -7.46 -30.06 -28.20
CA ILE A 185 -8.90 -30.20 -27.98
C ILE A 185 -9.48 -28.81 -27.76
N LEU A 186 -10.39 -28.40 -28.65
CA LEU A 186 -11.03 -27.09 -28.62
C LEU A 186 -12.56 -27.27 -28.58
N PRO A 187 -13.16 -27.30 -27.37
CA PRO A 187 -14.62 -27.32 -27.22
C PRO A 187 -15.20 -25.94 -27.56
N VAL A 188 -16.32 -25.94 -28.28
CA VAL A 188 -17.01 -24.73 -28.74
C VAL A 188 -18.47 -24.77 -28.29
N TYR A 189 -18.88 -23.75 -27.55
CA TYR A 189 -20.28 -23.46 -27.25
C TYR A 189 -20.51 -21.95 -27.34
N ASN A 190 -21.15 -21.49 -28.42
CA ASN A 190 -21.36 -20.06 -28.73
C ASN A 190 -20.02 -19.28 -28.94
N ALA A 191 -20.01 -18.00 -28.53
CA ALA A 191 -18.87 -17.07 -28.65
C ALA A 191 -18.37 -16.84 -30.10
N TYR A 192 -19.29 -16.77 -31.07
CA TYR A 192 -18.96 -16.56 -32.47
C TYR A 192 -18.10 -15.31 -32.72
N ASP A 193 -18.23 -14.27 -31.90
CA ASP A 193 -17.51 -13.01 -32.11
C ASP A 193 -16.00 -13.12 -31.78
N LEU A 194 -15.57 -14.15 -31.05
CA LEU A 194 -14.16 -14.42 -30.72
C LEU A 194 -13.59 -15.61 -31.50
N LEU A 195 -14.43 -16.62 -31.75
CA LEU A 195 -14.05 -17.93 -32.27
C LEU A 195 -13.25 -17.86 -33.60
N PRO A 196 -13.61 -17.04 -34.62
CA PRO A 196 -12.82 -16.90 -35.84
C PRO A 196 -11.39 -16.42 -35.60
N GLU A 197 -11.21 -15.45 -34.70
CA GLU A 197 -9.87 -14.95 -34.38
C GLU A 197 -9.07 -16.00 -33.60
N VAL A 198 -9.69 -16.68 -32.63
CA VAL A 198 -9.04 -17.76 -31.86
C VAL A 198 -8.59 -18.89 -32.77
N LEU A 199 -9.48 -19.40 -33.65
CA LEU A 199 -9.13 -20.47 -34.58
C LEU A 199 -8.04 -20.02 -35.57
N GLY A 200 -8.14 -18.79 -36.08
CA GLY A 200 -7.11 -18.19 -36.93
C GLY A 200 -5.75 -18.14 -36.24
N ARG A 201 -5.70 -17.75 -34.96
CA ARG A 201 -4.48 -17.77 -34.14
C ARG A 201 -3.96 -19.18 -33.92
N VAL A 202 -4.80 -20.17 -33.63
CA VAL A 202 -4.36 -21.57 -33.50
C VAL A 202 -3.67 -22.04 -34.79
N VAL A 203 -4.25 -21.75 -35.95
CA VAL A 203 -3.69 -22.16 -37.23
C VAL A 203 -2.37 -21.44 -37.54
N GLN A 204 -2.30 -20.14 -37.27
CA GLN A 204 -1.14 -19.29 -37.62
C GLN A 204 0.02 -19.41 -36.63
N ASN A 205 -0.27 -19.55 -35.34
CA ASN A 205 0.71 -19.39 -34.27
C ASN A 205 1.24 -20.71 -33.70
N THR A 206 0.61 -21.85 -34.02
CA THR A 206 1.08 -23.16 -33.55
C THR A 206 2.30 -23.60 -34.35
N ASP A 207 3.43 -23.76 -33.65
CA ASP A 207 4.75 -24.02 -34.22
C ASP A 207 5.16 -25.50 -34.24
N LEU A 208 4.29 -26.38 -33.73
CA LEU A 208 4.44 -27.83 -33.76
C LEU A 208 3.52 -28.46 -34.81
N ARG A 209 3.74 -29.74 -35.13
CA ARG A 209 2.72 -30.52 -35.83
C ARG A 209 1.56 -30.78 -34.89
N TYR A 210 0.33 -30.59 -35.35
CA TYR A 210 -0.84 -30.76 -34.48
C TYR A 210 -1.99 -31.47 -35.18
N ARG A 211 -2.74 -32.26 -34.40
CA ARG A 211 -4.10 -32.71 -34.70
C ARG A 211 -5.08 -31.80 -33.94
N LEU A 212 -6.07 -31.24 -34.61
CA LEU A 212 -7.07 -30.38 -34.00
C LEU A 212 -8.41 -31.12 -33.87
N LEU A 213 -8.88 -31.28 -32.64
CA LEU A 213 -10.18 -31.84 -32.28
C LEU A 213 -11.13 -30.70 -31.89
N LEU A 214 -11.95 -30.26 -32.84
CA LEU A 214 -13.02 -29.29 -32.61
C LEU A 214 -14.27 -30.01 -32.13
N ILE A 215 -14.83 -29.59 -30.99
CA ILE A 215 -16.01 -30.22 -30.40
C ILE A 215 -17.12 -29.17 -30.32
N GLU A 216 -18.02 -29.20 -31.29
CA GLU A 216 -19.18 -28.32 -31.35
C GLU A 216 -20.27 -28.86 -30.40
N ASP A 217 -20.50 -28.16 -29.28
CA ASP A 217 -21.34 -28.61 -28.18
C ASP A 217 -22.78 -28.07 -28.26
N ALA A 218 -23.39 -28.21 -29.43
CA ALA A 218 -24.76 -27.75 -29.71
C ALA A 218 -24.99 -26.27 -29.36
N SER A 219 -24.17 -25.40 -29.94
CA SER A 219 -24.26 -23.95 -29.80
C SER A 219 -25.66 -23.44 -30.14
N SER A 220 -26.16 -22.56 -29.28
CA SER A 220 -27.45 -21.88 -29.49
C SER A 220 -27.37 -20.75 -30.52
N ASP A 221 -26.18 -20.19 -30.76
CA ASP A 221 -25.95 -19.22 -31.83
C ASP A 221 -25.97 -19.94 -33.19
N PRO A 222 -26.94 -19.65 -34.08
CA PRO A 222 -27.09 -20.35 -35.35
C PRO A 222 -25.95 -20.11 -36.33
N ARG A 223 -25.05 -19.15 -36.06
CA ARG A 223 -23.87 -18.86 -36.89
C ARG A 223 -22.73 -19.85 -36.68
N VAL A 224 -22.62 -20.45 -35.49
CA VAL A 224 -21.42 -21.20 -35.06
C VAL A 224 -21.24 -22.51 -35.84
N ARG A 225 -22.23 -23.41 -35.80
CA ARG A 225 -22.10 -24.74 -36.43
C ARG A 225 -21.88 -24.65 -37.95
N PRO A 226 -22.66 -23.89 -38.74
CA PRO A 226 -22.43 -23.78 -40.18
C PRO A 226 -21.04 -23.23 -40.51
N TRP A 227 -20.58 -22.23 -39.76
CA TRP A 227 -19.26 -21.66 -39.94
C TRP A 227 -18.15 -22.66 -39.61
N LEU A 228 -18.24 -23.40 -38.49
CA LEU A 228 -17.28 -24.44 -38.15
C LEU A 228 -17.19 -25.53 -39.22
N CYS A 229 -18.33 -25.99 -39.77
CA CYS A 229 -18.33 -26.96 -40.87
C CYS A 229 -17.58 -26.44 -42.10
N GLN A 230 -17.79 -25.16 -42.44
CA GLN A 230 -17.11 -24.51 -43.56
C GLN A 230 -15.60 -24.38 -43.31
N GLU A 231 -15.20 -23.87 -42.15
CA GLU A 231 -13.79 -23.71 -41.78
C GLU A 231 -13.06 -25.04 -41.71
N VAL A 232 -13.66 -26.08 -41.10
CA VAL A 232 -13.07 -27.42 -41.03
C VAL A 232 -12.86 -28.00 -42.44
N SER A 233 -13.80 -27.77 -43.35
CA SER A 233 -13.66 -28.19 -44.75
C SER A 233 -12.48 -27.47 -45.40
N ALA A 234 -12.37 -26.16 -45.24
CA ALA A 234 -11.25 -25.37 -45.77
C ALA A 234 -9.90 -25.80 -45.19
N LEU A 235 -9.83 -26.06 -43.88
CA LEU A 235 -8.61 -26.53 -43.21
C LEU A 235 -8.17 -27.91 -43.72
N ARG A 236 -9.13 -28.82 -43.94
CA ARG A 236 -8.85 -30.15 -44.52
C ARG A 236 -8.36 -30.06 -45.96
N GLU A 237 -8.95 -29.19 -46.77
CA GLU A 237 -8.49 -28.91 -48.14
C GLU A 237 -7.07 -28.34 -48.16
N ALA A 238 -6.72 -27.52 -47.16
CA ALA A 238 -5.36 -27.02 -46.95
C ALA A 238 -4.39 -28.08 -46.37
N GLY A 239 -4.85 -29.30 -46.11
CA GLY A 239 -4.04 -30.42 -45.62
C GLY A 239 -3.87 -30.49 -44.10
N ALA A 240 -4.64 -29.73 -43.31
CA ALA A 240 -4.59 -29.79 -41.86
C ALA A 240 -5.30 -31.03 -41.29
N GLU A 241 -4.75 -31.61 -40.22
CA GLU A 241 -5.33 -32.75 -39.53
C GLU A 241 -6.40 -32.28 -38.53
N VAL A 242 -7.65 -32.11 -39.02
CA VAL A 242 -8.77 -31.57 -38.23
C VAL A 242 -9.96 -32.52 -38.18
N ILE A 243 -10.49 -32.72 -36.97
CA ILE A 243 -11.69 -33.51 -36.70
C ILE A 243 -12.72 -32.61 -36.04
N LEU A 244 -13.92 -32.57 -36.62
CA LEU A 244 -15.10 -31.93 -36.03
C LEU A 244 -16.00 -33.01 -35.43
N LEU A 245 -16.28 -32.87 -34.13
CA LEU A 245 -17.30 -33.63 -33.43
C LEU A 245 -18.49 -32.72 -33.15
N GLU A 246 -19.67 -33.11 -33.61
CA GLU A 246 -20.91 -32.37 -33.40
C GLU A 246 -21.75 -33.11 -32.36
N ASN A 247 -22.08 -32.44 -31.26
CA ASN A 247 -23.03 -32.97 -30.29
C ASN A 247 -24.46 -32.64 -30.71
N ASP A 248 -25.39 -33.59 -30.52
CA ASP A 248 -26.82 -33.39 -30.81
C ASP A 248 -27.49 -32.48 -29.76
N GLU A 249 -26.95 -32.45 -28.54
CA GLU A 249 -27.40 -31.64 -27.42
C GLU A 249 -26.20 -31.02 -26.68
N ASN A 250 -26.43 -29.98 -25.88
CA ASN A 250 -25.37 -29.35 -25.09
C ASN A 250 -25.00 -30.25 -23.92
N LEU A 251 -23.88 -30.95 -24.03
CA LEU A 251 -23.34 -31.88 -23.04
C LEU A 251 -22.55 -31.17 -21.93
N GLY A 252 -22.17 -29.90 -22.17
CA GLY A 252 -21.32 -29.10 -21.31
C GLY A 252 -19.85 -29.42 -21.47
N PHE A 253 -19.01 -28.51 -20.94
CA PHE A 253 -17.55 -28.55 -21.08
C PHE A 253 -16.95 -29.92 -20.74
N ILE A 254 -17.30 -30.48 -19.58
CA ILE A 254 -16.72 -31.74 -19.07
C ILE A 254 -16.93 -32.91 -20.04
N ARG A 255 -18.18 -33.14 -20.48
CA ARG A 255 -18.51 -34.28 -21.34
C ARG A 255 -17.96 -34.09 -22.75
N SER A 256 -17.96 -32.86 -23.25
CA SER A 256 -17.34 -32.51 -24.53
C SER A 256 -15.84 -32.78 -24.51
N VAL A 257 -15.13 -32.31 -23.47
CA VAL A 257 -13.69 -32.59 -23.31
C VAL A 257 -13.40 -34.08 -23.16
N ASN A 258 -14.21 -34.85 -22.41
CA ASN A 258 -14.01 -36.30 -22.31
C ASN A 258 -14.12 -37.04 -23.65
N LYS A 259 -15.03 -36.60 -24.56
CA LYS A 259 -15.05 -37.11 -25.94
C LYS A 259 -13.74 -36.81 -26.67
N GLY A 260 -13.19 -35.61 -26.47
CA GLY A 260 -11.88 -35.22 -26.99
C GLY A 260 -10.75 -36.08 -26.43
N PHE A 261 -10.72 -36.33 -25.12
CA PHE A 261 -9.73 -37.20 -24.47
C PHE A 261 -9.79 -38.63 -25.01
N ALA A 262 -10.98 -39.18 -25.24
CA ALA A 262 -11.13 -40.51 -25.81
C ALA A 262 -10.45 -40.63 -27.19
N LEU A 263 -10.59 -39.61 -28.06
CA LEU A 263 -9.91 -39.57 -29.35
C LEU A 263 -8.41 -39.29 -29.23
N ALA A 264 -8.01 -38.39 -28.32
CA ALA A 264 -6.61 -38.05 -28.13
C ALA A 264 -5.78 -39.27 -27.69
N ARG A 265 -6.38 -40.18 -26.92
CA ARG A 265 -5.75 -41.45 -26.49
C ARG A 265 -5.47 -42.44 -27.62
N GLU A 266 -6.02 -42.23 -28.82
CA GLU A 266 -5.61 -42.98 -30.02
C GLU A 266 -4.14 -42.72 -30.39
N HIS A 267 -3.55 -41.63 -29.89
CA HIS A 267 -2.15 -41.23 -30.07
C HIS A 267 -1.45 -41.05 -28.71
N PRO A 268 -1.09 -42.14 -28.02
CA PRO A 268 -0.61 -42.10 -26.63
C PRO A 268 0.78 -41.45 -26.44
N GLU A 269 1.45 -41.07 -27.54
CA GLU A 269 2.75 -40.39 -27.53
C GLU A 269 2.60 -38.86 -27.63
N ASP A 270 1.42 -38.35 -28.00
CA ASP A 270 1.19 -36.94 -28.28
C ASP A 270 0.70 -36.22 -27.01
N PRO A 271 1.39 -35.18 -26.51
CA PRO A 271 0.84 -34.30 -25.49
C PRO A 271 -0.49 -33.70 -25.93
N VAL A 272 -1.44 -33.67 -25.00
CA VAL A 272 -2.79 -33.17 -25.25
C VAL A 272 -2.91 -31.76 -24.70
N VAL A 273 -3.43 -30.83 -25.48
CA VAL A 273 -3.66 -29.45 -25.05
C VAL A 273 -5.14 -29.16 -25.05
N LEU A 274 -5.69 -28.84 -23.87
CA LEU A 274 -7.01 -28.24 -23.76
C LEU A 274 -6.89 -26.74 -24.06
N LEU A 275 -7.73 -26.24 -24.96
CA LEU A 275 -7.75 -24.83 -25.34
C LEU A 275 -9.20 -24.36 -25.50
N ASN A 276 -9.61 -23.36 -24.72
CA ASN A 276 -10.94 -22.79 -24.86
C ASN A 276 -11.10 -21.98 -26.15
N SER A 277 -12.34 -21.81 -26.59
CA SER A 277 -12.72 -21.02 -27.78
C SER A 277 -12.54 -19.49 -27.62
N ASP A 278 -12.05 -19.03 -26.47
CA ASP A 278 -11.77 -17.64 -26.10
C ASP A 278 -10.32 -17.43 -25.61
N ALA A 279 -9.43 -18.40 -25.86
CA ALA A 279 -8.01 -18.34 -25.54
C ALA A 279 -7.16 -17.92 -26.76
N PHE A 280 -6.54 -16.75 -26.67
CA PHE A 280 -5.78 -16.10 -27.74
C PHE A 280 -4.31 -16.47 -27.63
N VAL A 281 -3.93 -17.56 -28.29
CA VAL A 281 -2.56 -18.08 -28.27
C VAL A 281 -1.58 -17.16 -29.03
N PRO A 282 -0.41 -16.83 -28.46
CA PRO A 282 0.62 -16.03 -29.13
C PRO A 282 1.46 -16.90 -30.09
N ALA A 283 2.29 -16.26 -30.91
CA ALA A 283 3.22 -16.98 -31.82
C ALA A 283 4.10 -17.99 -31.07
N ALA A 284 4.31 -19.19 -31.64
CA ALA A 284 5.18 -20.23 -31.10
C ALA A 284 4.87 -20.61 -29.64
N TRP A 285 3.58 -20.73 -29.31
CA TRP A 285 3.12 -21.05 -27.96
C TRP A 285 3.24 -22.54 -27.62
N ALA A 286 2.95 -23.41 -28.60
CA ALA A 286 2.74 -24.83 -28.37
C ALA A 286 4.04 -25.53 -27.94
N SER A 287 5.15 -25.24 -28.62
CA SER A 287 6.45 -25.82 -28.25
C SER A 287 6.90 -25.42 -26.85
N ARG A 288 6.57 -24.21 -26.40
CA ARG A 288 6.87 -23.73 -25.03
C ARG A 288 5.99 -24.42 -24.01
N LEU A 289 4.69 -24.57 -24.28
CA LEU A 289 3.74 -25.15 -23.35
C LEU A 289 4.03 -26.62 -23.04
N VAL A 290 4.39 -27.43 -24.05
CA VAL A 290 4.60 -28.88 -23.88
C VAL A 290 6.03 -29.26 -23.50
N ALA A 291 7.00 -28.35 -23.63
CA ALA A 291 8.41 -28.63 -23.32
C ALA A 291 8.64 -29.20 -21.90
N PRO A 292 7.97 -28.74 -20.83
CA PRO A 292 8.17 -29.33 -19.49
C PRO A 292 7.71 -30.78 -19.39
N ILE A 293 6.62 -31.16 -20.09
CA ILE A 293 6.12 -32.54 -20.13
C ILE A 293 7.13 -33.47 -20.82
N LEU A 294 7.73 -33.00 -21.92
CA LEU A 294 8.72 -33.79 -22.66
C LEU A 294 10.07 -33.89 -21.92
N GLY A 295 10.37 -32.90 -21.07
CA GLY A 295 11.59 -32.85 -20.27
C GLY A 295 11.54 -33.66 -18.97
N ASP A 296 10.35 -33.83 -18.39
CA ASP A 296 10.14 -34.56 -17.13
C ASP A 296 8.83 -35.38 -17.18
N PRO A 297 8.91 -36.73 -17.18
CA PRO A 297 7.74 -37.59 -17.27
C PRO A 297 6.83 -37.52 -16.03
N GLN A 298 7.26 -36.90 -14.92
CA GLN A 298 6.41 -36.67 -13.74
C GLN A 298 5.53 -35.43 -13.87
N VAL A 299 5.76 -34.56 -14.85
CA VAL A 299 4.90 -33.40 -15.09
C VAL A 299 3.59 -33.88 -15.71
N ALA A 300 2.51 -33.78 -14.95
CA ALA A 300 1.17 -34.19 -15.36
C ALA A 300 0.46 -33.09 -16.15
N THR A 301 0.59 -31.83 -15.72
CA THR A 301 0.02 -30.68 -16.45
C THR A 301 0.92 -29.46 -16.45
N VAL A 302 0.76 -28.62 -17.47
CA VAL A 302 1.40 -27.30 -17.59
C VAL A 302 0.34 -26.27 -17.94
N THR A 303 0.31 -25.14 -17.24
CA THR A 303 -0.60 -24.01 -17.47
C THR A 303 0.23 -22.73 -17.69
N PRO A 304 -0.04 -21.93 -18.73
CA PRO A 304 0.65 -20.67 -18.95
C PRO A 304 0.13 -19.57 -18.01
N MET A 305 0.85 -18.46 -17.95
CA MET A 305 0.33 -17.22 -17.35
C MET A 305 -0.82 -16.68 -18.20
N SER A 306 -1.76 -15.95 -17.58
CA SER A 306 -2.89 -15.33 -18.30
C SER A 306 -3.36 -14.06 -17.60
N ASN A 307 -4.27 -13.30 -18.22
CA ASN A 307 -5.00 -12.20 -17.59
C ASN A 307 -6.19 -12.67 -16.75
N ASP A 308 -6.62 -13.92 -16.91
CA ASP A 308 -7.77 -14.51 -16.21
C ASP A 308 -7.59 -16.02 -16.02
N ALA A 309 -6.68 -16.41 -15.10
CA ALA A 309 -6.36 -17.80 -14.82
C ALA A 309 -6.02 -18.04 -13.33
N GLU A 310 -6.83 -17.47 -12.44
CA GLU A 310 -6.73 -17.67 -10.98
C GLU A 310 -5.30 -17.39 -10.46
N ILE A 311 -4.63 -18.39 -9.87
CA ILE A 311 -3.26 -18.30 -9.33
C ILE A 311 -2.16 -17.97 -10.38
N TYR A 312 -2.50 -18.01 -11.66
CA TYR A 312 -1.62 -17.67 -12.79
C TYR A 312 -1.91 -16.28 -13.39
N SER A 313 -2.81 -15.51 -12.78
CA SER A 313 -3.27 -14.21 -13.31
C SER A 313 -2.21 -13.09 -13.23
N VAL A 314 -2.06 -12.34 -14.31
CA VAL A 314 -1.20 -11.15 -14.46
C VAL A 314 -2.10 -9.95 -14.79
N PRO A 315 -1.84 -8.75 -14.25
CA PRO A 315 -0.74 -8.39 -13.34
C PRO A 315 -0.89 -8.97 -11.93
N SER A 316 -2.11 -9.08 -11.42
CA SER A 316 -2.38 -9.44 -10.03
C SER A 316 -2.87 -10.88 -9.92
N ILE A 317 -2.26 -11.65 -9.00
CA ILE A 317 -2.68 -13.03 -8.72
C ILE A 317 -4.16 -13.09 -8.32
N CYS A 318 -4.89 -14.11 -8.80
CA CYS A 318 -6.31 -14.32 -8.54
C CYS A 318 -7.22 -13.14 -8.90
N ARG A 319 -6.79 -12.26 -9.83
CA ARG A 319 -7.58 -11.12 -10.27
C ARG A 319 -7.58 -10.98 -11.79
N ARG A 320 -8.78 -11.09 -12.35
CA ARG A 320 -9.03 -10.85 -13.77
C ARG A 320 -8.65 -9.42 -14.16
N THR A 321 -7.97 -9.30 -15.29
CA THR A 321 -7.70 -8.03 -15.96
C THR A 321 -8.21 -8.07 -17.40
N VAL A 322 -8.89 -7.02 -17.82
CA VAL A 322 -9.33 -6.85 -19.20
C VAL A 322 -8.15 -6.30 -20.00
N LEU A 323 -7.89 -6.92 -21.15
CA LEU A 323 -6.81 -6.54 -22.05
C LEU A 323 -7.40 -5.95 -23.33
N GLU A 324 -6.77 -4.89 -23.82
CA GLU A 324 -7.02 -4.34 -25.14
C GLU A 324 -6.33 -5.19 -26.23
N PRO A 325 -6.81 -5.15 -27.49
CA PRO A 325 -6.20 -5.87 -28.59
C PRO A 325 -4.69 -5.63 -28.70
N GLY A 326 -3.91 -6.72 -28.72
CA GLY A 326 -2.45 -6.70 -28.84
C GLY A 326 -1.69 -6.61 -27.51
N GLN A 327 -2.35 -6.30 -26.39
CA GLN A 327 -1.69 -6.29 -25.08
C GLN A 327 -1.24 -7.70 -24.65
N GLY A 328 -2.06 -8.73 -24.91
CA GLY A 328 -1.68 -10.12 -24.64
C GLY A 328 -0.40 -10.55 -25.35
N ASP A 329 -0.25 -10.17 -26.63
CA ASP A 329 0.96 -10.43 -27.41
C ASP A 329 2.19 -9.65 -26.89
N ALA A 330 1.99 -8.41 -26.43
CA ALA A 330 3.05 -7.60 -25.83
C ALA A 330 3.55 -8.20 -24.50
N ILE A 331 2.64 -8.77 -23.70
CA ILE A 331 2.99 -9.48 -22.46
C ILE A 331 3.74 -10.79 -22.80
N ASP A 332 3.29 -11.57 -23.79
CA ASP A 332 4.00 -12.79 -24.21
C ASP A 332 5.39 -12.49 -24.76
N ALA A 333 5.57 -11.37 -25.47
CA ALA A 333 6.88 -10.95 -25.94
C ALA A 333 7.86 -10.76 -24.77
N ALA A 334 7.39 -10.24 -23.63
CA ALA A 334 8.20 -10.17 -22.41
C ALA A 334 8.40 -11.56 -21.76
N ALA A 335 7.36 -12.41 -21.74
CA ALA A 335 7.44 -13.77 -21.21
C ALA A 335 8.51 -14.61 -21.91
N ARG A 336 8.59 -14.50 -23.24
CA ARG A 336 9.58 -15.21 -24.06
C ARG A 336 11.03 -14.83 -23.76
N GLN A 337 11.24 -13.63 -23.24
CA GLN A 337 12.57 -13.09 -22.91
C GLN A 337 12.95 -13.30 -21.44
N LEU A 338 12.13 -14.00 -20.65
CA LEU A 338 12.51 -14.39 -19.30
C LEU A 338 13.63 -15.44 -19.35
N PRO A 339 14.65 -15.39 -18.49
CA PRO A 339 15.70 -16.40 -18.47
C PRO A 339 15.16 -17.78 -18.06
N ALA A 340 15.77 -18.86 -18.56
CA ALA A 340 15.42 -20.23 -18.17
C ALA A 340 15.58 -20.50 -16.65
N ALA A 341 16.45 -19.74 -15.98
CA ALA A 341 16.63 -19.80 -14.53
C ALA A 341 15.33 -19.42 -13.75
N LEU A 342 14.41 -18.69 -14.36
CA LEU A 342 13.04 -18.54 -13.86
C LEU A 342 12.21 -19.76 -14.28
N SER A 343 12.51 -20.90 -13.64
CA SER A 343 11.89 -22.18 -13.92
C SER A 343 10.37 -22.18 -13.66
N PRO A 344 9.60 -23.06 -14.31
CA PRO A 344 8.19 -23.27 -13.99
C PRO A 344 7.98 -23.60 -12.50
N ALA A 345 6.93 -23.04 -11.91
CA ALA A 345 6.61 -23.25 -10.50
C ALA A 345 5.64 -24.41 -10.33
N GLU A 346 5.88 -25.27 -9.35
CA GLU A 346 4.94 -26.33 -8.98
C GLU A 346 3.71 -25.73 -8.29
N ALA A 347 2.53 -26.16 -8.73
CA ALA A 347 1.25 -25.58 -8.34
C ALA A 347 0.26 -26.65 -7.86
N PRO A 348 -0.74 -26.25 -7.03
CA PRO A 348 -1.76 -27.17 -6.55
C PRO A 348 -2.79 -27.55 -7.62
N THR A 349 -2.82 -26.95 -8.80
CA THR A 349 -3.72 -27.37 -9.89
C THR A 349 -3.28 -26.70 -11.19
N GLY A 350 -3.65 -27.26 -12.34
CA GLY A 350 -3.70 -26.52 -13.60
C GLY A 350 -5.04 -25.81 -13.78
N VAL A 351 -5.15 -24.95 -14.81
CA VAL A 351 -6.40 -24.24 -15.18
C VAL A 351 -6.78 -24.58 -16.62
N GLY A 352 -8.01 -25.07 -16.82
CA GLY A 352 -8.44 -25.71 -18.07
C GLY A 352 -8.61 -24.81 -19.31
N PHE A 353 -8.46 -23.48 -19.19
CA PHE A 353 -8.63 -22.57 -20.34
C PHE A 353 -7.55 -22.77 -21.43
N CYS A 354 -6.33 -23.10 -20.99
CA CYS A 354 -5.19 -23.45 -21.81
C CYS A 354 -4.28 -24.34 -20.96
N MET A 355 -4.37 -25.67 -21.10
CA MET A 355 -3.63 -26.61 -20.27
C MET A 355 -3.08 -27.77 -21.10
N ALA A 356 -1.76 -27.97 -21.05
CA ALA A 356 -1.15 -29.18 -21.57
C ALA A 356 -1.26 -30.31 -20.55
N VAL A 357 -1.55 -31.51 -21.03
CA VAL A 357 -1.78 -32.74 -20.26
C VAL A 357 -0.84 -33.80 -20.79
N ASN A 358 -0.11 -34.43 -19.87
CA ASN A 358 0.81 -35.52 -20.19
C ASN A 358 0.02 -36.79 -20.57
N PRO A 359 0.29 -37.39 -21.73
CA PRO A 359 -0.50 -38.51 -22.23
C PRO A 359 -0.38 -39.76 -21.34
N ALA A 360 0.76 -39.93 -20.65
CA ALA A 360 0.95 -41.04 -19.71
C ALA A 360 0.08 -40.91 -18.44
N PHE A 361 -0.29 -39.70 -18.05
CA PHE A 361 -1.26 -39.46 -16.98
C PHE A 361 -2.69 -39.52 -17.49
N LEU A 362 -2.94 -39.04 -18.71
CA LEU A 362 -4.25 -39.16 -19.35
C LEU A 362 -4.66 -40.63 -19.53
N GLU A 363 -3.73 -41.52 -19.85
CA GLU A 363 -4.03 -42.95 -19.95
C GLU A 363 -4.49 -43.56 -18.61
N LYS A 364 -3.94 -43.06 -17.49
CA LYS A 364 -4.31 -43.52 -16.13
C LYS A 364 -5.59 -42.86 -15.62
N ILE A 365 -5.87 -41.64 -16.08
CA ILE A 365 -6.97 -40.79 -15.65
C ILE A 365 -7.68 -40.27 -16.91
N PRO A 366 -8.47 -41.12 -17.58
CA PRO A 366 -8.94 -40.87 -18.94
C PRO A 366 -10.00 -39.77 -19.05
N ASP A 367 -10.65 -39.43 -17.94
CA ASP A 367 -11.83 -38.59 -17.92
C ASP A 367 -11.79 -37.58 -16.78
N PHE A 368 -12.33 -36.39 -17.05
CA PHE A 368 -12.85 -35.50 -16.03
C PHE A 368 -14.10 -36.11 -15.38
N ASP A 369 -14.26 -35.89 -14.07
CA ASP A 369 -15.39 -36.43 -13.33
C ASP A 369 -16.68 -35.66 -13.66
N THR A 370 -17.63 -36.36 -14.26
CA THR A 370 -18.94 -35.80 -14.61
C THR A 370 -19.79 -35.35 -13.40
N ALA A 371 -19.40 -35.70 -12.17
CA ALA A 371 -20.02 -35.20 -10.94
C ALA A 371 -19.99 -33.67 -10.81
N PHE A 372 -19.02 -32.99 -11.44
CA PHE A 372 -18.93 -31.53 -11.46
C PHE A 372 -19.94 -30.86 -12.42
N GLY A 373 -20.72 -31.64 -13.17
CA GLY A 373 -21.81 -31.13 -13.99
C GLY A 373 -21.30 -30.41 -15.25
N ARG A 374 -21.46 -29.09 -15.30
CA ARG A 374 -21.14 -28.27 -16.48
C ARG A 374 -19.76 -27.61 -16.44
N GLY A 375 -19.00 -27.79 -15.36
CA GLY A 375 -17.65 -27.23 -15.18
C GLY A 375 -17.39 -26.75 -13.75
N TYR A 376 -16.25 -26.11 -13.53
CA TYR A 376 -15.71 -25.64 -12.25
C TYR A 376 -15.35 -26.78 -11.28
N GLY A 377 -14.07 -27.16 -11.25
CA GLY A 377 -13.50 -28.12 -10.28
C GLY A 377 -13.10 -29.46 -10.88
N GLU A 378 -13.48 -29.75 -12.12
CA GLU A 378 -13.09 -30.94 -12.87
C GLU A 378 -11.58 -31.05 -13.07
N GLU A 379 -10.93 -29.94 -13.38
CA GLU A 379 -9.50 -29.83 -13.59
C GLU A 379 -8.77 -29.96 -12.25
N VAL A 380 -9.35 -29.42 -11.18
CA VAL A 380 -8.83 -29.59 -9.82
C VAL A 380 -8.87 -31.05 -9.43
N ASP A 381 -10.01 -31.73 -9.59
CA ASP A 381 -10.16 -33.16 -9.31
C ASP A 381 -9.17 -34.01 -10.12
N TRP A 382 -9.05 -33.75 -11.42
CA TRP A 382 -8.11 -34.46 -12.28
C TRP A 382 -6.66 -34.25 -11.84
N CYS A 383 -6.27 -33.00 -11.57
CA CYS A 383 -4.95 -32.67 -11.05
C CYS A 383 -4.69 -33.36 -9.71
N ARG A 384 -5.63 -33.34 -8.77
CA ARG A 384 -5.47 -34.01 -7.48
C ARG A 384 -5.35 -35.54 -7.62
N ARG A 385 -6.09 -36.16 -8.55
CA ARG A 385 -5.92 -37.59 -8.89
C ARG A 385 -4.54 -37.87 -9.49
N ALA A 386 -4.05 -37.01 -10.38
CA ALA A 386 -2.71 -37.15 -10.97
C ALA A 386 -1.61 -36.96 -9.92
N ALA A 387 -1.76 -36.00 -9.00
CA ALA A 387 -0.85 -35.79 -7.89
C ALA A 387 -0.78 -37.00 -6.95
N ALA A 388 -1.90 -37.69 -6.70
CA ALA A 388 -1.92 -38.95 -5.96
C ALA A 388 -1.12 -40.07 -6.64
N LEU A 389 -0.86 -39.96 -7.95
CA LEU A 389 0.00 -40.86 -8.73
C LEU A 389 1.44 -40.34 -8.88
N GLY A 390 1.82 -39.29 -8.13
CA GLY A 390 3.14 -38.65 -8.21
C GLY A 390 3.27 -37.61 -9.31
N GLY A 391 2.16 -37.19 -9.93
CA GLY A 391 2.13 -36.15 -10.95
C GLY A 391 2.32 -34.75 -10.39
N ARG A 392 3.05 -33.90 -11.12
CA ARG A 392 3.31 -32.51 -10.79
C ARG A 392 2.57 -31.58 -11.75
N HIS A 393 2.11 -30.43 -11.28
CA HIS A 393 1.44 -29.42 -12.10
C HIS A 393 2.29 -28.16 -12.12
N LEU A 394 2.56 -27.60 -13.29
CA LEU A 394 3.49 -26.50 -13.44
C LEU A 394 2.81 -25.24 -13.98
N GLY A 395 3.05 -24.10 -13.35
CA GLY A 395 2.81 -22.77 -13.92
C GLY A 395 4.01 -22.34 -14.74
N LEU A 396 3.81 -22.04 -16.03
CA LEU A 396 4.87 -21.70 -16.97
C LEU A 396 5.02 -20.18 -17.12
N PRO A 397 6.06 -19.55 -16.55
CA PRO A 397 6.25 -18.09 -16.63
C PRO A 397 6.60 -17.61 -18.04
N GLY A 398 7.24 -18.46 -18.85
CA GLY A 398 7.75 -18.13 -20.18
C GLY A 398 6.70 -18.15 -21.30
N LEU A 399 5.41 -18.20 -20.97
CA LEU A 399 4.30 -18.17 -21.92
C LEU A 399 3.12 -17.43 -21.30
N PHE A 400 2.57 -16.46 -22.05
CA PHE A 400 1.35 -15.77 -21.68
C PHE A 400 0.27 -16.05 -22.73
N VAL A 401 -0.91 -16.51 -22.31
CA VAL A 401 -2.07 -16.72 -23.18
C VAL A 401 -3.21 -15.85 -22.70
N GLU A 402 -3.69 -14.97 -23.55
CA GLU A 402 -4.81 -14.09 -23.24
C GLU A 402 -6.12 -14.88 -23.24
N HIS A 403 -7.00 -14.60 -22.27
CA HIS A 403 -8.31 -15.23 -22.11
C HIS A 403 -9.38 -14.13 -22.15
N ARG A 404 -10.17 -14.09 -23.25
CA ARG A 404 -11.21 -13.08 -23.49
C ARG A 404 -12.62 -13.68 -23.34
N GLY A 405 -12.90 -14.45 -22.30
CA GLY A 405 -14.24 -14.95 -22.09
C GLY A 405 -14.48 -15.45 -20.67
N GLY A 406 -15.61 -15.03 -20.11
CA GLY A 406 -15.99 -15.34 -18.73
C GLY A 406 -17.47 -15.08 -18.41
N GLU A 407 -18.25 -14.65 -19.42
CA GLU A 407 -19.69 -14.38 -19.34
C GLU A 407 -20.57 -15.59 -19.66
N SER A 408 -19.98 -16.77 -19.82
CA SER A 408 -20.75 -17.98 -20.02
C SER A 408 -21.29 -18.45 -18.67
N PHE A 409 -22.62 -18.40 -18.53
CA PHE A 409 -23.48 -18.71 -17.37
C PHE A 409 -23.83 -17.50 -16.51
N GLY A 410 -25.14 -17.21 -16.46
CA GLY A 410 -25.73 -16.13 -15.67
C GLY A 410 -25.15 -16.13 -14.26
N SER A 411 -24.68 -14.96 -13.83
CA SER A 411 -23.79 -14.78 -12.68
C SER A 411 -24.23 -15.58 -11.45
N GLU A 412 -25.54 -15.69 -11.20
CA GLU A 412 -26.07 -16.43 -10.05
C GLU A 412 -26.01 -17.97 -10.20
N GLU A 413 -26.30 -18.52 -11.38
CA GLU A 413 -26.20 -19.97 -11.63
C GLU A 413 -24.73 -20.41 -11.59
N LYS A 414 -23.84 -19.62 -12.18
CA LYS A 414 -22.38 -19.81 -12.13
C LYS A 414 -21.89 -19.82 -10.69
N LEU A 415 -22.27 -18.83 -9.88
CA LEU A 415 -21.88 -18.74 -8.47
C LEU A 415 -22.38 -19.95 -7.66
N ARG A 416 -23.63 -20.38 -7.88
CA ARG A 416 -24.17 -21.59 -7.22
C ARG A 416 -23.42 -22.85 -7.62
N LEU A 417 -23.06 -23.00 -8.90
CA LEU A 417 -22.31 -24.15 -9.39
C LEU A 417 -20.90 -24.19 -8.79
N VAL A 418 -20.19 -23.05 -8.77
CA VAL A 418 -18.86 -22.90 -8.15
C VAL A 418 -18.93 -23.24 -6.66
N GLN A 419 -19.89 -22.68 -5.92
CA GLN A 419 -20.07 -22.98 -4.49
C GLN A 419 -20.31 -24.46 -4.23
N ARG A 420 -21.21 -25.09 -5.01
CA ARG A 420 -21.51 -26.52 -4.91
C ARG A 420 -20.26 -27.37 -5.16
N ASN A 421 -19.53 -27.05 -6.23
CA ASN A 421 -18.38 -27.84 -6.66
C ASN A 421 -17.16 -27.65 -5.75
N ASN A 422 -16.95 -26.45 -5.20
CA ASN A 422 -15.94 -26.20 -4.17
C ASN A 422 -16.19 -27.07 -2.93
N ALA A 423 -17.45 -27.24 -2.50
CA ALA A 423 -17.78 -28.15 -1.39
C ALA A 423 -17.52 -29.64 -1.71
N VAL A 424 -17.53 -30.02 -3.00
CA VAL A 424 -17.12 -31.37 -3.43
C VAL A 424 -15.60 -31.51 -3.34
N ILE A 425 -14.84 -30.52 -3.81
CA ILE A 425 -13.38 -30.49 -3.75
C ILE A 425 -12.89 -30.53 -2.29
N GLU A 426 -13.43 -29.67 -1.43
CA GLU A 426 -13.06 -29.60 -0.01
C GLU A 426 -13.27 -30.96 0.68
N ARG A 427 -14.37 -31.64 0.36
CA ARG A 427 -14.68 -32.97 0.90
C ARG A 427 -13.74 -34.06 0.38
N ARG A 428 -13.41 -34.05 -0.91
CA ARG A 428 -12.58 -35.08 -1.56
C ARG A 428 -11.10 -34.91 -1.26
N TYR A 429 -10.64 -33.67 -1.12
CA TYR A 429 -9.23 -33.32 -0.98
C TYR A 429 -8.97 -32.41 0.22
N PRO A 430 -9.10 -32.93 1.45
CA PRO A 430 -8.82 -32.16 2.66
C PRO A 430 -7.39 -31.58 2.61
N GLY A 431 -7.28 -30.25 2.68
CA GLY A 431 -6.00 -29.53 2.62
C GLY A 431 -5.63 -28.94 1.26
N TYR A 432 -6.44 -29.16 0.21
CA TYR A 432 -6.28 -28.47 -1.07
C TYR A 432 -6.33 -26.95 -0.92
N ASP A 433 -7.33 -26.43 -0.20
CA ASP A 433 -7.47 -24.98 0.02
C ASP A 433 -6.22 -24.40 0.70
N ARG A 434 -5.65 -25.12 1.68
CA ARG A 434 -4.40 -24.71 2.31
C ARG A 434 -3.24 -24.68 1.31
N ALA A 435 -3.16 -25.65 0.40
CA ALA A 435 -2.12 -25.65 -0.64
C ALA A 435 -2.28 -24.45 -1.60
N VAL A 436 -3.52 -24.08 -1.95
CA VAL A 436 -3.81 -22.88 -2.74
C VAL A 436 -3.43 -21.61 -1.98
N GLN A 437 -3.82 -21.48 -0.72
CA GLN A 437 -3.47 -20.31 0.10
C GLN A 437 -1.96 -20.18 0.30
N ASN A 438 -1.25 -21.29 0.51
CA ASN A 438 0.21 -21.28 0.59
C ASN A 438 0.85 -20.81 -0.73
N PHE A 439 0.36 -21.29 -1.88
CA PHE A 439 0.83 -20.85 -3.18
C PHE A 439 0.59 -19.34 -3.39
N ILE A 440 -0.57 -18.83 -2.97
CA ILE A 440 -0.89 -17.40 -3.05
C ILE A 440 0.04 -16.58 -2.15
N SER A 441 0.28 -17.02 -0.91
CA SER A 441 1.15 -16.29 0.03
C SER A 441 2.62 -16.32 -0.35
N GLU A 442 3.10 -17.44 -0.90
CA GLU A 442 4.50 -17.59 -1.31
C GLU A 442 4.76 -16.96 -2.68
N ASP A 443 3.73 -16.89 -3.55
CA ASP A 443 3.77 -16.53 -4.97
C ASP A 443 5.11 -16.88 -5.64
N PRO A 444 5.41 -18.18 -5.85
CA PRO A 444 6.67 -18.61 -6.47
C PRO A 444 6.85 -18.05 -7.90
N LEU A 445 5.79 -17.50 -8.49
CA LEU A 445 5.79 -16.83 -9.78
C LEU A 445 5.86 -15.30 -9.65
N LEU A 446 6.11 -14.73 -8.47
CA LEU A 446 6.12 -13.28 -8.26
C LEU A 446 7.09 -12.53 -9.17
N THR A 447 8.34 -13.02 -9.29
CA THR A 447 9.36 -12.35 -10.12
C THR A 447 8.96 -12.30 -11.59
N PRO A 448 8.60 -13.43 -12.24
CA PRO A 448 8.09 -13.38 -13.60
C PRO A 448 6.77 -12.61 -13.69
N ARG A 449 5.84 -12.75 -12.73
CA ARG A 449 4.58 -11.99 -12.70
C ARG A 449 4.82 -10.48 -12.70
N LEU A 450 5.76 -9.99 -11.90
CA LEU A 450 6.13 -8.57 -11.85
C LEU A 450 6.75 -8.11 -13.19
N ALA A 451 7.61 -8.93 -13.80
CA ALA A 451 8.17 -8.63 -15.12
C ALA A 451 7.08 -8.55 -16.22
N LEU A 452 6.11 -9.47 -16.20
CA LEU A 452 4.96 -9.45 -17.12
C LEU A 452 3.99 -8.30 -16.83
N ALA A 453 3.80 -7.96 -15.55
CA ALA A 453 2.97 -6.83 -15.14
C ALA A 453 3.57 -5.48 -15.57
N LEU A 454 4.90 -5.35 -15.57
CA LEU A 454 5.59 -4.18 -16.14
C LEU A 454 5.45 -4.13 -17.67
N ALA A 455 5.46 -5.28 -18.35
CA ALA A 455 5.17 -5.35 -19.79
C ALA A 455 3.73 -4.93 -20.10
N TRP A 456 2.77 -5.38 -19.28
CA TRP A 456 1.38 -4.91 -19.34
C TRP A 456 1.29 -3.39 -19.14
N ALA A 457 1.98 -2.83 -18.13
CA ALA A 457 1.99 -1.39 -17.89
C ALA A 457 2.53 -0.57 -19.07
N ASN A 458 3.55 -1.07 -19.80
CA ASN A 458 4.04 -0.43 -21.03
C ASN A 458 2.99 -0.43 -22.16
N SER A 459 2.08 -1.40 -22.17
CA SER A 459 1.09 -1.61 -23.22
C SER A 459 -0.18 -0.76 -23.06
N LEU A 460 -0.30 -0.02 -21.96
CA LEU A 460 -1.43 0.89 -21.73
C LEU A 460 -1.35 2.10 -22.68
N SER A 461 -2.40 2.28 -23.49
CA SER A 461 -2.50 3.37 -24.47
C SER A 461 -2.65 4.73 -23.81
N ASP A 462 -3.40 4.80 -22.71
CA ASP A 462 -3.79 6.05 -22.05
C ASP A 462 -2.74 6.57 -21.07
N VAL A 463 -1.63 5.84 -20.95
CA VAL A 463 -0.51 6.18 -20.07
C VAL A 463 0.68 6.59 -20.92
N GLU A 464 1.02 7.88 -20.91
CA GLU A 464 2.16 8.39 -21.68
C GLU A 464 3.50 7.86 -21.13
N GLU A 465 3.67 7.99 -19.82
CA GLU A 465 4.81 7.52 -19.04
C GLU A 465 4.34 6.95 -17.71
N VAL A 466 4.99 5.89 -17.24
CA VAL A 466 4.76 5.29 -15.93
C VAL A 466 5.78 5.87 -14.94
N PRO A 467 5.34 6.57 -13.87
CA PRO A 467 6.26 7.11 -12.89
C PRO A 467 6.85 5.99 -12.01
N VAL A 468 8.15 6.09 -11.74
CA VAL A 468 8.92 5.26 -10.83
C VAL A 468 9.35 6.12 -9.65
N PHE A 469 8.58 6.09 -8.56
CA PHE A 469 8.86 6.85 -7.35
C PHE A 469 9.93 6.17 -6.51
N VAL A 470 11.00 6.88 -6.15
CA VAL A 470 12.06 6.39 -5.27
C VAL A 470 11.91 7.06 -3.90
N VAL A 471 11.48 6.28 -2.92
CA VAL A 471 11.15 6.72 -1.55
C VAL A 471 11.79 5.79 -0.51
N HIS A 472 11.77 6.14 0.77
CA HIS A 472 12.16 5.21 1.85
C HIS A 472 10.99 4.34 2.34
N SER A 473 11.27 3.30 3.12
CA SER A 473 10.27 2.44 3.78
C SER A 473 9.75 2.95 5.15
N MET A 474 10.09 4.19 5.55
CA MET A 474 9.88 4.71 6.91
C MET A 474 8.47 5.28 7.21
N GLY A 475 7.62 5.50 6.21
CA GLY A 475 6.33 6.19 6.38
C GLY A 475 6.47 7.71 6.55
N GLY A 476 5.51 8.37 7.20
CA GLY A 476 5.57 9.81 7.50
C GLY A 476 5.15 10.72 6.33
N GLY A 477 5.70 11.94 6.26
CA GLY A 477 5.28 12.97 5.29
C GLY A 477 5.47 12.56 3.83
N VAL A 478 6.57 11.86 3.52
CA VAL A 478 6.85 11.33 2.17
C VAL A 478 5.82 10.28 1.77
N GLU A 479 5.35 9.45 2.71
CA GLU A 479 4.30 8.47 2.41
C GLU A 479 2.96 9.16 2.13
N LEU A 480 2.60 10.19 2.91
CA LEU A 480 1.39 10.96 2.64
C LEU A 480 1.42 11.62 1.26
N TYR A 481 2.58 12.17 0.89
CA TYR A 481 2.84 12.71 -0.43
C TYR A 481 2.70 11.65 -1.53
N LEU A 482 3.34 10.49 -1.36
CA LEU A 482 3.27 9.39 -2.32
C LEU A 482 1.82 8.93 -2.53
N GLN A 483 1.07 8.71 -1.45
CA GLN A 483 -0.33 8.30 -1.51
C GLN A 483 -1.21 9.32 -2.24
N ASP A 484 -0.90 10.62 -2.13
CA ASP A 484 -1.57 11.67 -2.89
C ASP A 484 -1.28 11.57 -4.39
N ARG A 485 0.00 11.40 -4.75
CA ARG A 485 0.43 11.24 -6.14
C ARG A 485 -0.15 9.99 -6.80
N LEU A 486 -0.23 8.89 -6.06
CA LEU A 486 -0.73 7.60 -6.56
C LEU A 486 -2.24 7.60 -6.83
N LYS A 487 -3.02 8.44 -6.15
CA LYS A 487 -4.49 8.45 -6.24
C LYS A 487 -4.99 8.71 -7.66
N ASP A 488 -4.32 9.63 -8.36
CA ASP A 488 -4.74 10.10 -9.68
C ASP A 488 -4.04 9.35 -10.83
N LEU A 489 -3.22 8.35 -10.51
CA LEU A 489 -2.47 7.57 -11.50
C LEU A 489 -3.14 6.21 -11.75
N PRO A 490 -3.34 5.80 -13.01
CA PRO A 490 -3.86 4.47 -13.32
C PRO A 490 -2.85 3.36 -12.94
N VAL A 491 -1.56 3.63 -13.12
CA VAL A 491 -0.46 2.74 -12.77
C VAL A 491 0.78 3.53 -12.36
N ALA A 492 1.54 3.02 -11.40
CA ALA A 492 2.82 3.57 -10.98
C ALA A 492 3.73 2.48 -10.42
N VAL A 493 5.03 2.73 -10.42
CA VAL A 493 6.02 1.89 -9.73
C VAL A 493 6.56 2.65 -8.53
N VAL A 494 6.67 1.98 -7.39
CA VAL A 494 7.28 2.53 -6.17
C VAL A 494 8.49 1.67 -5.81
N LEU A 495 9.67 2.27 -5.83
CA LEU A 495 10.89 1.72 -5.28
C LEU A 495 11.09 2.25 -3.86
N ARG A 496 10.91 1.38 -2.88
CA ARG A 496 11.19 1.66 -1.47
C ARG A 496 12.61 1.24 -1.13
N LEU A 497 13.40 2.19 -0.64
CA LEU A 497 14.76 2.02 -0.17
C LEU A 497 14.80 1.76 1.34
N GLY A 498 15.67 0.84 1.75
CA GLY A 498 15.81 0.37 3.13
C GLY A 498 14.78 -0.71 3.51
N GLY A 499 14.97 -1.34 4.66
CA GLY A 499 14.20 -2.52 5.08
C GLY A 499 15.09 -3.75 5.27
N SER A 500 14.46 -4.93 5.43
CA SER A 500 15.17 -6.22 5.52
C SER A 500 15.96 -6.58 4.26
N LEU A 501 15.39 -6.26 3.09
CA LEU A 501 16.07 -6.23 1.80
C LEU A 501 16.08 -4.77 1.33
N ARG A 502 17.22 -4.33 0.80
CA ARG A 502 17.46 -2.90 0.51
C ARG A 502 16.45 -2.32 -0.48
N TYR A 503 16.09 -3.07 -1.52
CA TYR A 503 15.22 -2.60 -2.59
C TYR A 503 13.90 -3.35 -2.55
N ARG A 504 12.80 -2.64 -2.36
CA ARG A 504 11.46 -3.18 -2.50
C ARG A 504 10.76 -2.49 -3.66
N LEU A 505 10.38 -3.26 -4.67
CA LEU A 505 9.70 -2.77 -5.87
C LEU A 505 8.22 -3.11 -5.79
N GLU A 506 7.37 -2.10 -5.96
CA GLU A 506 5.92 -2.22 -5.92
C GLU A 506 5.33 -1.74 -7.24
N LEU A 507 4.50 -2.55 -7.88
CA LEU A 507 3.62 -2.10 -8.96
C LEU A 507 2.26 -1.76 -8.36
N VAL A 508 1.91 -0.48 -8.40
CA VAL A 508 0.63 0.03 -7.91
C VAL A 508 -0.29 0.20 -9.10
N VAL A 509 -1.43 -0.50 -9.08
CA VAL A 509 -2.50 -0.37 -10.07
C VAL A 509 -3.72 0.22 -9.38
N HIS A 510 -4.34 1.24 -9.97
CA HIS A 510 -5.47 1.93 -9.38
C HIS A 510 -6.61 0.96 -9.01
N GLY A 511 -7.09 1.05 -7.77
CA GLY A 511 -8.14 0.16 -7.24
C GLY A 511 -7.69 -1.30 -7.03
N GLN A 512 -6.39 -1.56 -6.98
CA GLN A 512 -5.82 -2.88 -6.67
C GLN A 512 -4.81 -2.81 -5.53
N GLU A 513 -4.61 -3.96 -4.87
CA GLU A 513 -3.47 -4.13 -3.98
C GLU A 513 -2.18 -4.12 -4.81
N ALA A 514 -1.13 -3.54 -4.26
CA ALA A 514 0.15 -3.43 -4.95
C ALA A 514 0.84 -4.81 -5.03
N ILE A 515 1.41 -5.12 -6.19
CA ILE A 515 2.24 -6.30 -6.37
C ILE A 515 3.65 -5.91 -5.93
N ALA A 516 4.18 -6.55 -4.88
CA ALA A 516 5.43 -6.13 -4.28
C ALA A 516 6.40 -7.30 -4.10
N GLY A 517 7.66 -7.07 -4.44
CA GLY A 517 8.77 -7.98 -4.12
C GLY A 517 10.00 -7.19 -3.71
N ALA A 518 10.93 -7.84 -3.01
CA ALA A 518 12.17 -7.17 -2.57
C ALA A 518 13.43 -7.96 -2.91
N THR A 519 14.54 -7.26 -3.08
CA THR A 519 15.86 -7.81 -3.39
C THR A 519 16.97 -6.99 -2.72
N ALA A 520 18.09 -7.63 -2.42
CA ALA A 520 19.33 -6.95 -2.07
C ALA A 520 20.20 -6.65 -3.30
N GLU A 521 19.90 -7.27 -4.44
CA GLU A 521 20.70 -7.21 -5.66
C GLU A 521 20.24 -6.05 -6.55
N ARG A 522 21.16 -5.10 -6.78
CA ARG A 522 20.90 -3.92 -7.61
C ARG A 522 20.55 -4.30 -9.04
N GLU A 523 21.20 -5.34 -9.56
CA GLU A 523 21.09 -5.79 -10.94
C GLU A 523 19.68 -6.34 -11.22
N VAL A 524 19.10 -7.09 -10.28
CA VAL A 524 17.71 -7.59 -10.36
C VAL A 524 16.72 -6.42 -10.40
N LEU A 525 16.91 -5.42 -9.54
CA LEU A 525 16.10 -4.20 -9.55
C LEU A 525 16.19 -3.47 -10.90
N LEU A 526 17.41 -3.26 -11.39
CA LEU A 526 17.64 -2.55 -12.64
C LEU A 526 17.01 -3.28 -13.83
N ASP A 527 17.16 -4.62 -13.92
CA ASP A 527 16.52 -5.41 -14.99
C ASP A 527 15.00 -5.20 -15.03
N LEU A 528 14.33 -5.32 -13.88
CA LEU A 528 12.88 -5.09 -13.78
C LEU A 528 12.50 -3.68 -14.23
N VAL A 529 13.13 -2.64 -13.65
CA VAL A 529 12.78 -1.26 -13.98
C VAL A 529 13.10 -0.91 -15.44
N HIS A 530 14.15 -1.49 -16.04
CA HIS A 530 14.51 -1.23 -17.44
C HIS A 530 13.60 -1.91 -18.45
N ARG A 531 12.86 -2.96 -18.05
CA ARG A 531 11.74 -3.50 -18.85
C ARG A 531 10.62 -2.47 -19.02
N LEU A 532 10.51 -1.49 -18.12
CA LEU A 532 9.60 -0.35 -18.26
C LEU A 532 10.27 0.73 -19.14
N HIS A 533 10.04 0.66 -20.45
CA HIS A 533 10.69 1.55 -21.42
C HIS A 533 10.11 2.97 -21.41
N ARG A 534 8.83 3.12 -21.06
CA ARG A 534 8.13 4.41 -20.96
C ARG A 534 8.09 4.90 -19.51
N ARG A 535 9.25 4.99 -18.86
CA ARG A 535 9.33 5.36 -17.42
C ARG A 535 9.79 6.79 -17.20
N ARG A 536 9.37 7.37 -16.08
CA ARG A 536 9.93 8.61 -15.50
C ARG A 536 10.38 8.33 -14.08
N VAL A 537 11.64 8.54 -13.76
CA VAL A 537 12.16 8.31 -12.40
C VAL A 537 11.94 9.57 -11.57
N VAL A 538 11.33 9.42 -10.40
CA VAL A 538 11.05 10.52 -9.48
C VAL A 538 11.68 10.19 -8.13
N TYR A 539 12.83 10.80 -7.83
CA TYR A 539 13.41 10.71 -6.49
C TYR A 539 12.68 11.64 -5.54
N ALA A 540 12.28 11.14 -4.37
CA ALA A 540 11.70 11.95 -3.31
C ALA A 540 12.49 11.88 -2.00
N CYS A 541 12.93 10.69 -1.58
CA CYS A 541 13.63 10.54 -0.29
C CYS A 541 14.39 9.21 -0.21
N ALA A 542 15.61 9.23 0.31
CA ALA A 542 16.39 8.03 0.63
C ALA A 542 16.88 8.00 2.09
N VAL A 543 16.31 8.84 2.96
CA VAL A 543 16.68 8.83 4.39
C VAL A 543 16.40 7.45 4.97
N GLY A 544 17.41 6.88 5.64
CA GLY A 544 17.34 5.54 6.21
C GLY A 544 17.78 4.41 5.26
N ASP A 545 18.13 4.69 4.00
CA ASP A 545 18.81 3.72 3.15
C ASP A 545 20.16 3.31 3.78
N PRO A 546 20.52 2.02 3.76
CA PRO A 546 21.77 1.54 4.34
C PRO A 546 23.04 1.98 3.59
N GLU A 547 22.93 2.43 2.34
CA GLU A 547 24.06 2.86 1.53
C GLU A 547 23.69 4.13 0.71
N PRO A 548 23.46 5.27 1.39
CA PRO A 548 22.93 6.46 0.75
C PRO A 548 23.95 7.11 -0.22
N VAL A 549 25.24 6.75 -0.11
CA VAL A 549 26.31 7.18 -1.02
C VAL A 549 26.09 6.67 -2.46
N SER A 550 25.49 5.49 -2.64
CA SER A 550 25.27 4.88 -3.96
C SER A 550 23.94 5.27 -4.60
N VAL A 551 23.07 5.99 -3.88
CA VAL A 551 21.77 6.44 -4.38
C VAL A 551 21.88 7.33 -5.63
N PRO A 552 22.80 8.30 -5.75
CA PRO A 552 22.92 9.09 -6.98
C PRO A 552 23.18 8.25 -8.23
N ASP A 553 24.06 7.24 -8.11
CA ASP A 553 24.35 6.31 -9.21
C ASP A 553 23.16 5.42 -9.51
N LEU A 554 22.43 4.96 -8.48
CA LEU A 554 21.21 4.21 -8.66
C LEU A 554 20.16 5.02 -9.44
N LEU A 555 19.97 6.30 -9.12
CA LEU A 555 19.00 7.17 -9.82
C LEU A 555 19.36 7.37 -11.29
N ILE A 556 20.64 7.61 -11.58
CA ILE A 556 21.14 7.74 -12.95
C ILE A 556 20.95 6.42 -13.71
N ASP A 557 21.26 5.29 -13.09
CA ASP A 557 21.10 3.98 -13.72
C ASP A 557 19.64 3.60 -13.91
N LEU A 558 18.74 3.91 -12.97
CA LEU A 558 17.30 3.72 -13.13
C LEU A 558 16.81 4.56 -14.31
N ALA A 559 17.21 5.83 -14.40
CA ALA A 559 16.77 6.73 -15.46
C ALA A 559 17.35 6.36 -16.84
N ARG A 560 18.65 6.04 -16.93
CA ARG A 560 19.41 5.96 -18.20
C ARG A 560 19.18 7.19 -19.07
N ASP A 561 18.47 7.02 -20.18
CA ASP A 561 18.09 8.06 -21.15
C ASP A 561 16.67 8.59 -20.94
N ARG A 562 16.00 8.17 -19.85
CA ARG A 562 14.64 8.58 -19.49
C ARG A 562 14.64 9.76 -18.52
N PRO A 563 13.53 10.52 -18.41
CA PRO A 563 13.46 11.66 -17.51
C PRO A 563 13.69 11.26 -16.03
N LEU A 564 14.53 12.04 -15.36
CA LEU A 564 14.76 12.00 -13.92
C LEU A 564 14.28 13.31 -13.29
N ASN A 565 13.44 13.23 -12.27
CA ASN A 565 13.05 14.34 -11.42
C ASN A 565 13.64 14.11 -10.02
N VAL A 566 14.27 15.14 -9.45
CA VAL A 566 14.82 15.09 -8.09
C VAL A 566 14.03 16.05 -7.22
N GLU A 567 13.21 15.51 -6.33
CA GLU A 567 12.37 16.28 -5.42
C GLU A 567 13.01 16.30 -4.02
N PHE A 568 13.20 17.50 -3.47
CA PHE A 568 13.86 17.70 -2.18
C PHE A 568 12.85 17.67 -1.03
N HIS A 569 12.42 16.47 -0.63
CA HIS A 569 11.62 16.29 0.60
C HIS A 569 12.47 16.35 1.86
N ASP A 570 13.78 16.20 1.71
CA ASP A 570 14.80 16.42 2.73
C ASP A 570 16.08 16.97 2.06
N PHE A 571 17.12 17.23 2.86
CA PHE A 571 18.40 17.75 2.36
C PHE A 571 19.51 16.69 2.32
N LEU A 572 19.18 15.40 2.31
CA LEU A 572 20.14 14.31 2.11
C LEU A 572 20.97 14.52 0.82
N PRO A 573 20.41 15.00 -0.31
CA PRO A 573 21.24 15.30 -1.47
C PRO A 573 22.33 16.33 -1.18
N ILE A 574 22.04 17.38 -0.40
CA ILE A 574 23.00 18.43 -0.04
C ILE A 574 24.07 17.90 0.91
N SER A 575 23.66 17.08 1.89
CA SER A 575 24.54 16.64 2.97
C SER A 575 24.09 15.33 3.64
N PRO A 576 25.01 14.50 4.13
CA PRO A 576 24.68 13.35 4.98
C PRO A 576 23.84 13.72 6.21
N SER A 577 24.07 14.90 6.78
CA SER A 577 23.10 15.54 7.68
C SER A 577 21.93 16.02 6.83
N TYR A 578 20.95 15.16 6.60
CA TYR A 578 19.72 15.49 5.85
C TYR A 578 18.93 16.64 6.49
N THR A 579 19.29 17.01 7.73
CA THR A 579 18.73 18.16 8.45
C THR A 579 19.52 19.45 8.34
N LEU A 580 20.69 19.41 7.73
CA LEU A 580 21.66 20.51 7.67
C LEU A 580 22.17 20.99 9.05
N LEU A 581 21.83 20.29 10.14
CA LEU A 581 22.37 20.57 11.46
C LEU A 581 23.80 20.03 11.59
N ASP A 582 24.67 20.81 12.22
CA ASP A 582 25.99 20.38 12.68
C ASP A 582 25.86 19.38 13.83
N SER A 583 26.98 18.78 14.25
CA SER A 583 27.01 17.77 15.32
C SER A 583 26.60 18.28 16.71
N ASP A 584 26.57 19.61 16.90
CA ASP A 584 26.02 20.27 18.08
C ASP A 584 24.52 20.61 17.97
N GLY A 585 23.88 20.23 16.86
CA GLY A 585 22.44 20.40 16.63
C GLY A 585 22.04 21.78 16.13
N VAL A 586 23.00 22.56 15.64
CA VAL A 586 22.80 23.96 15.22
C VAL A 586 22.88 24.09 13.70
N PHE A 587 21.95 24.83 13.10
CA PHE A 587 21.98 25.19 11.69
C PHE A 587 22.80 26.46 11.47
N ARG A 588 23.86 26.39 10.65
CA ARG A 588 24.75 27.54 10.35
C ARG A 588 24.68 28.02 8.91
N GLY A 589 23.66 27.59 8.16
CA GLY A 589 23.51 27.87 6.73
C GLY A 589 23.75 26.62 5.87
N PRO A 590 23.71 26.77 4.52
CA PRO A 590 24.01 25.65 3.63
C PRO A 590 25.46 25.19 3.84
N PRO A 591 25.71 23.90 4.07
CA PRO A 591 27.07 23.41 4.28
C PRO A 591 27.84 23.45 2.96
N LEU A 592 28.93 24.23 2.92
CA LEU A 592 29.81 24.37 1.76
C LEU A 592 31.21 23.83 2.08
N PRO A 593 31.88 23.12 1.15
CA PRO A 593 33.26 22.69 1.37
C PRO A 593 34.25 23.87 1.42
N PRO A 594 35.30 23.82 2.27
CA PRO A 594 35.58 22.76 3.24
C PRO A 594 34.63 22.83 4.44
N GLN A 595 34.17 21.67 4.91
CA GLN A 595 33.32 21.53 6.09
C GLN A 595 33.89 20.39 6.95
N ASP A 596 34.27 20.71 8.18
CA ASP A 596 34.97 19.81 9.09
C ASP A 596 34.04 19.19 10.15
N ASP A 597 32.79 19.67 10.27
CA ASP A 597 31.83 19.05 11.19
C ASP A 597 31.45 17.64 10.71
N LYS A 598 31.61 16.67 11.61
CA LYS A 598 31.38 15.24 11.36
C LYS A 598 29.94 14.91 10.93
N ALA A 599 28.95 15.75 11.23
CA ALA A 599 27.56 15.54 10.81
C ALA A 599 27.42 15.62 9.28
N HIS A 600 28.30 16.38 8.62
CA HIS A 600 28.30 16.58 7.18
C HIS A 600 29.25 15.62 6.42
N ALA A 601 29.89 14.68 7.13
CA ALA A 601 30.73 13.65 6.54
C ALA A 601 29.98 12.31 6.53
N ALA A 602 30.19 11.51 5.48
CA ALA A 602 29.69 10.14 5.40
C ALA A 602 30.85 9.13 5.43
N ARG A 603 30.51 7.85 5.32
CA ARG A 603 31.46 6.77 5.07
C ARG A 603 30.98 5.95 3.89
N GLN A 604 31.92 5.43 3.11
CA GLN A 604 31.64 4.40 2.12
C GLN A 604 31.32 3.07 2.82
N PRO A 605 30.76 2.07 2.10
CA PRO A 605 30.51 0.73 2.64
C PRO A 605 31.74 0.05 3.24
N ASP A 606 32.93 0.31 2.68
CA ASP A 606 34.21 -0.22 3.17
C ASP A 606 34.73 0.53 4.42
N GLY A 607 33.98 1.51 4.92
CA GLY A 607 34.29 2.32 6.10
C GLY A 607 35.16 3.54 5.81
N THR A 608 35.62 3.74 4.57
CA THR A 608 36.46 4.90 4.20
C THR A 608 35.69 6.21 4.39
N PRO A 609 36.28 7.25 5.01
CA PRO A 609 35.62 8.54 5.16
C PRO A 609 35.32 9.19 3.80
N LEU A 610 34.10 9.69 3.64
CA LEU A 610 33.67 10.44 2.47
C LEU A 610 33.38 11.89 2.88
N PRO A 611 34.22 12.86 2.47
CA PRO A 611 34.02 14.26 2.82
C PRO A 611 32.82 14.86 2.09
N LEU A 612 32.26 15.95 2.62
CA LEU A 612 31.10 16.65 2.05
C LEU A 612 31.26 16.98 0.57
N LYS A 613 32.47 17.40 0.15
CA LYS A 613 32.75 17.71 -1.27
C LYS A 613 32.44 16.52 -2.18
N SER A 614 32.94 15.33 -1.85
CA SER A 614 32.71 14.13 -2.65
C SER A 614 31.25 13.67 -2.62
N TRP A 615 30.56 13.89 -1.49
CA TRP A 615 29.11 13.68 -1.40
C TRP A 615 28.34 14.58 -2.37
N GLN A 616 28.61 15.89 -2.33
CA GLN A 616 27.98 16.90 -3.19
C GLN A 616 28.35 16.72 -4.67
N GLU A 617 29.56 16.26 -4.98
CA GLU A 617 29.95 15.90 -6.35
C GLU A 617 29.15 14.69 -6.85
N SER A 618 28.94 13.67 -6.00
CA SER A 618 28.14 12.49 -6.38
C SER A 618 26.67 12.85 -6.62
N TRP A 619 26.02 13.53 -5.68
CA TRP A 619 24.64 14.00 -5.83
C TRP A 619 24.50 15.04 -6.94
N GLY A 620 25.51 15.88 -7.16
CA GLY A 620 25.56 16.86 -8.24
C GLY A 620 25.43 16.22 -9.62
N ARG A 621 25.92 14.98 -9.81
CA ARG A 621 25.71 14.24 -11.07
C ARG A 621 24.23 13.92 -11.30
N ALA A 622 23.51 13.46 -10.26
CA ALA A 622 22.08 13.17 -10.36
C ALA A 622 21.26 14.47 -10.53
N VAL A 623 21.59 15.53 -9.79
CA VAL A 623 20.98 16.86 -9.92
C VAL A 623 21.16 17.44 -11.32
N LYS A 624 22.35 17.30 -11.91
CA LYS A 624 22.65 17.75 -13.27
C LYS A 624 21.95 16.90 -14.34
N ALA A 625 21.81 15.60 -14.10
CA ALA A 625 21.08 14.69 -15.00
C ALA A 625 19.56 14.88 -14.93
N ALA A 626 19.04 15.46 -13.84
CA ALA A 626 17.63 15.70 -13.67
C ALA A 626 17.07 16.63 -14.76
N ALA A 627 15.92 16.24 -15.32
CA ALA A 627 15.13 17.10 -16.18
C ALA A 627 14.67 18.35 -15.41
N GLU A 628 14.34 18.17 -14.13
CA GLU A 628 13.91 19.21 -13.20
C GLU A 628 14.25 18.83 -11.75
N VAL A 629 14.60 19.84 -10.95
CA VAL A 629 14.78 19.73 -9.51
C VAL A 629 13.60 20.43 -8.82
N THR A 630 12.76 19.70 -8.12
CA THR A 630 11.62 20.27 -7.41
C THR A 630 11.96 20.53 -5.95
N VAL A 631 11.62 21.73 -5.47
CA VAL A 631 11.70 22.12 -4.06
C VAL A 631 10.36 22.68 -3.60
N PHE A 632 10.11 22.66 -2.29
CA PHE A 632 8.78 22.98 -1.73
C PHE A 632 8.69 24.34 -1.04
N SER A 633 9.77 25.12 -1.03
CA SER A 633 9.85 26.48 -0.48
C SER A 633 10.93 27.31 -1.18
N ARG A 634 10.91 28.64 -1.02
CA ARG A 634 11.97 29.50 -1.59
C ARG A 634 13.28 29.31 -0.83
N SER A 635 13.20 29.03 0.48
CA SER A 635 14.35 28.72 1.31
C SER A 635 15.06 27.46 0.82
N SER A 636 14.31 26.40 0.51
CA SER A 636 14.88 25.20 -0.11
C SER A 636 15.53 25.51 -1.46
N ARG A 637 14.93 26.36 -2.31
CA ARG A 637 15.53 26.80 -3.57
C ARG A 637 16.89 27.46 -3.34
N ASP A 638 16.96 28.39 -2.39
CA ASP A 638 18.18 29.15 -2.13
C ASP A 638 19.27 28.25 -1.52
N LEU A 639 18.90 27.27 -0.67
CA LEU A 639 19.83 26.27 -0.14
C LEU A 639 20.38 25.34 -1.23
N VAL A 640 19.53 24.87 -2.15
CA VAL A 640 19.96 24.02 -3.28
C VAL A 640 20.83 24.83 -4.25
N ALA A 641 20.44 26.06 -4.59
CA ALA A 641 21.19 26.94 -5.49
C ALA A 641 22.55 27.38 -4.91
N ALA A 642 22.71 27.41 -3.58
CA ALA A 642 23.99 27.68 -2.95
C ALA A 642 25.02 26.56 -3.22
N VAL A 643 24.57 25.31 -3.41
CA VAL A 643 25.44 24.15 -3.68
C VAL A 643 25.56 23.88 -5.18
N TRP A 644 24.46 23.96 -5.93
CA TRP A 644 24.43 23.76 -7.38
C TRP A 644 23.71 24.93 -8.08
N PRO A 645 24.41 26.06 -8.33
CA PRO A 645 23.82 27.25 -8.95
C PRO A 645 23.23 27.01 -10.35
N GLU A 646 23.71 26.01 -11.07
CA GLU A 646 23.28 25.63 -12.41
C GLU A 646 22.08 24.67 -12.45
N ALA A 647 21.58 24.23 -11.28
CA ALA A 647 20.45 23.34 -11.19
C ALA A 647 19.16 23.97 -11.73
N ARG A 648 18.34 23.18 -12.42
CA ARG A 648 17.04 23.61 -12.96
C ARG A 648 15.97 23.50 -11.88
N ILE A 649 15.95 24.46 -10.96
CA ILE A 649 15.10 24.41 -9.76
C ILE A 649 13.72 25.00 -10.01
N ALA A 650 12.68 24.22 -9.73
CA ALA A 650 11.28 24.65 -9.73
C ALA A 650 10.71 24.60 -8.30
N VAL A 651 10.00 25.66 -7.89
CA VAL A 651 9.38 25.75 -6.56
C VAL A 651 7.91 25.36 -6.66
N HIS A 652 7.54 24.22 -6.11
CA HIS A 652 6.18 23.67 -6.12
C HIS A 652 5.72 23.32 -4.70
N PRO A 653 5.24 24.30 -3.89
CA PRO A 653 4.83 24.03 -2.51
C PRO A 653 3.71 22.99 -2.41
N HIS A 654 3.75 22.16 -1.37
CA HIS A 654 2.65 21.25 -1.05
C HIS A 654 1.39 22.01 -0.61
N ARG A 655 0.25 21.33 -0.67
CA ARG A 655 -1.04 21.83 -0.19
C ARG A 655 -1.56 20.95 0.94
N LEU A 656 -2.35 21.53 1.84
CA LEU A 656 -3.10 20.76 2.83
C LEU A 656 -4.15 19.91 2.11
N ARG A 657 -4.32 18.65 2.54
CA ARG A 657 -5.28 17.70 1.93
C ARG A 657 -6.72 17.94 2.36
N GLU A 658 -6.88 18.50 3.56
CA GLU A 658 -8.18 18.76 4.19
C GLU A 658 -8.22 20.22 4.64
N ASP A 659 -9.41 20.80 4.60
CA ASP A 659 -9.64 22.13 5.16
C ASP A 659 -9.51 22.08 6.68
N VAL A 660 -8.69 22.98 7.22
CA VAL A 660 -8.53 23.12 8.66
C VAL A 660 -9.57 24.14 9.16
N PRO A 661 -10.42 23.79 10.15
CA PRO A 661 -11.42 24.71 10.65
C PRO A 661 -10.77 25.92 11.32
N ARG A 662 -11.30 27.11 11.05
CA ARG A 662 -10.93 28.32 11.80
C ARG A 662 -11.42 28.20 13.24
N LEU A 663 -10.53 28.51 14.17
CA LEU A 663 -10.83 28.49 15.59
C LEU A 663 -11.35 29.85 16.03
N VAL A 664 -12.27 29.84 16.99
CA VAL A 664 -12.70 31.07 17.67
C VAL A 664 -11.56 31.50 18.59
N PRO A 665 -11.01 32.72 18.43
CA PRO A 665 -9.98 33.21 19.33
C PRO A 665 -10.49 33.23 20.78
N PRO A 666 -9.71 32.74 21.75
CA PRO A 666 -10.10 32.84 23.16
C PRO A 666 -10.17 34.30 23.60
N SER A 667 -10.92 34.57 24.67
CA SER A 667 -11.04 35.92 25.26
C SER A 667 -9.64 36.53 25.53
N PRO A 668 -9.43 37.84 25.30
CA PRO A 668 -8.18 38.52 25.66
C PRO A 668 -7.74 38.30 27.12
N GLU A 669 -8.71 38.01 28.00
CA GLU A 669 -8.50 37.76 29.44
C GLU A 669 -8.14 36.30 29.79
N ALA A 670 -8.29 35.33 28.86
CA ALA A 670 -7.98 33.92 29.10
C ALA A 670 -6.51 33.73 29.50
N PRO A 671 -6.06 32.70 30.23
CA PRO A 671 -4.62 32.48 30.47
C PRO A 671 -3.87 32.08 29.19
N LEU A 672 -2.57 32.43 29.07
CA LEU A 672 -1.74 32.02 27.92
C LEU A 672 -1.58 30.50 27.90
N VAL A 673 -1.98 29.88 26.79
CA VAL A 673 -1.73 28.47 26.51
C VAL A 673 -1.09 28.36 25.14
N LEU A 674 0.16 27.93 25.11
CA LEU A 674 0.89 27.58 23.89
C LEU A 674 0.64 26.11 23.54
N ALA A 675 0.26 25.86 22.30
CA ALA A 675 0.14 24.51 21.79
C ALA A 675 1.20 24.20 20.73
N VAL A 676 1.81 23.02 20.83
CA VAL A 676 2.76 22.49 19.84
C VAL A 676 2.08 21.40 19.05
N LEU A 677 2.17 21.45 17.72
CA LEU A 677 1.56 20.46 16.81
C LEU A 677 2.58 19.45 16.28
N GLY A 678 2.18 18.18 16.30
CA GLY A 678 2.84 17.10 15.56
C GLY A 678 3.76 16.22 16.40
N ASN A 679 4.48 15.35 15.69
CA ASN A 679 5.49 14.48 16.30
C ASN A 679 6.84 15.20 16.36
N ILE A 680 7.28 15.54 17.58
CA ILE A 680 8.44 16.40 17.83
C ILE A 680 9.68 15.55 18.08
N ALA A 681 10.45 15.36 17.01
CA ALA A 681 11.80 14.79 17.03
C ALA A 681 12.84 15.85 17.47
N PRO A 682 14.11 15.47 17.75
CA PRO A 682 15.16 16.40 18.18
C PRO A 682 15.30 17.63 17.29
N GLN A 683 15.42 17.42 15.97
CA GLN A 683 15.51 18.46 14.95
C GLN A 683 14.24 19.33 14.82
N LYS A 684 13.09 18.78 15.24
CA LYS A 684 11.82 19.53 15.31
C LYS A 684 11.67 20.31 16.61
N GLY A 685 12.72 20.42 17.44
CA GLY A 685 12.74 21.27 18.62
C GLY A 685 12.36 20.58 19.93
N ALA A 686 12.49 19.24 20.04
CA ALA A 686 12.15 18.51 21.27
C ALA A 686 12.87 19.08 22.52
N ALA A 687 14.15 19.42 22.38
CA ALA A 687 14.94 20.04 23.45
C ALA A 687 14.40 21.42 23.85
N VAL A 688 13.95 22.23 22.87
CA VAL A 688 13.36 23.55 23.11
C VAL A 688 12.06 23.41 23.88
N ILE A 689 11.19 22.47 23.51
CA ILE A 689 9.92 22.23 24.20
C ILE A 689 10.14 21.69 25.62
N SER A 690 11.10 20.78 25.81
CA SER A 690 11.47 20.30 27.15
C SER A 690 11.99 21.45 28.03
N ALA A 691 12.86 22.32 27.51
CA ALA A 691 13.32 23.50 28.23
C ALA A 691 12.19 24.51 28.52
N LEU A 692 11.29 24.75 27.57
CA LEU A 692 10.13 25.62 27.72
C LEU A 692 9.17 25.10 28.79
N SER A 693 8.89 23.79 28.81
CA SER A 693 7.98 23.16 29.77
C SER A 693 8.39 23.39 31.22
N ARG A 694 9.69 23.55 31.49
CA ARG A 694 10.24 23.85 32.82
C ARG A 694 10.15 25.32 33.22
N LYS A 695 9.86 26.22 32.27
CA LYS A 695 9.81 27.68 32.46
C LYS A 695 8.39 28.23 32.50
N VAL A 696 7.39 27.44 32.10
CA VAL A 696 5.97 27.81 32.08
C VAL A 696 5.22 27.20 33.26
N ARG A 697 4.06 27.76 33.61
CA ARG A 697 3.20 27.18 34.65
C ARG A 697 2.48 25.94 34.10
N PRO A 698 2.10 24.97 34.96
CA PRO A 698 1.27 23.83 34.56
C PRO A 698 0.02 24.28 33.77
N GLY A 699 -0.22 23.66 32.62
CA GLY A 699 -1.33 24.00 31.73
C GLY A 699 -1.07 25.14 30.73
N GLU A 700 0.03 25.89 30.82
CA GLU A 700 0.38 26.94 29.84
C GLU A 700 1.06 26.41 28.57
N LEU A 701 1.42 25.13 28.56
CA LEU A 701 1.98 24.44 27.40
C LEU A 701 1.25 23.12 27.22
N VAL A 702 0.80 22.85 25.99
CA VAL A 702 0.21 21.57 25.57
C VAL A 702 0.90 21.07 24.32
N LEU A 703 1.19 19.77 24.29
CA LEU A 703 1.67 19.09 23.09
C LEU A 703 0.52 18.29 22.48
N ILE A 704 0.05 18.76 21.32
CA ILE A 704 -0.92 18.05 20.49
C ILE A 704 -0.13 17.18 19.50
N GLY A 705 0.19 15.97 19.93
CA GLY A 705 1.08 15.05 19.23
C GLY A 705 1.92 14.20 20.19
N ASN A 706 3.09 13.77 19.71
CA ASN A 706 4.06 13.00 20.49
C ASN A 706 5.41 13.71 20.53
N ILE A 707 6.23 13.45 21.54
CA ILE A 707 7.61 13.93 21.63
C ILE A 707 8.55 12.75 21.78
N ASP A 708 9.77 12.91 21.28
CA ASP A 708 10.85 11.97 21.52
C ASP A 708 11.02 11.71 23.04
N PRO A 709 10.93 10.45 23.51
CA PRO A 709 11.04 10.11 24.93
C PRO A 709 12.36 10.54 25.60
N ALA A 710 13.42 10.78 24.83
CA ALA A 710 14.68 11.31 25.36
C ALA A 710 14.55 12.76 25.90
N PHE A 711 13.46 13.45 25.60
CA PHE A 711 13.20 14.84 25.98
C PHE A 711 11.93 14.95 26.84
N PRO A 712 11.95 14.47 28.10
CA PRO A 712 10.77 14.48 28.95
C PRO A 712 10.30 15.92 29.22
N LEU A 713 8.98 16.09 29.28
CA LEU A 713 8.33 17.36 29.61
C LEU A 713 8.12 17.47 31.12
N ALA A 714 8.11 18.69 31.64
CA ALA A 714 7.82 18.95 33.05
C ALA A 714 6.41 18.48 33.44
N PRO A 715 6.21 17.98 34.68
CA PRO A 715 4.89 17.60 35.17
C PRO A 715 3.87 18.72 35.01
N GLY A 716 2.69 18.39 34.48
CA GLY A 716 1.63 19.37 34.20
C GLY A 716 1.61 19.92 32.78
N THR A 717 2.46 19.41 31.88
CA THR A 717 2.38 19.64 30.42
C THR A 717 1.57 18.51 29.76
N PRO A 718 0.33 18.74 29.29
CA PRO A 718 -0.46 17.68 28.68
C PRO A 718 0.12 17.25 27.33
N VAL A 719 0.11 15.94 27.07
CA VAL A 719 0.49 15.32 25.78
C VAL A 719 -0.69 14.50 25.28
N THR A 720 -1.23 14.83 24.11
CA THR A 720 -2.47 14.21 23.62
C THR A 720 -2.25 12.91 22.86
N GLY A 721 -1.04 12.68 22.36
CA GLY A 721 -0.74 11.68 21.34
C GLY A 721 -1.17 12.13 19.95
N THR A 722 -1.11 11.20 18.98
CA THR A 722 -1.47 11.45 17.57
C THR A 722 -2.90 11.98 17.43
N TYR A 723 -3.09 12.99 16.58
CA TYR A 723 -4.37 13.64 16.30
C TYR A 723 -4.78 13.46 14.83
N ALA A 724 -6.07 13.65 14.53
CA ALA A 724 -6.57 13.88 13.18
C ALA A 724 -6.86 15.38 12.99
N LEU A 725 -6.76 15.90 11.76
CA LEU A 725 -7.00 17.33 11.47
C LEU A 725 -8.39 17.78 11.92
N ALA A 726 -9.40 16.94 11.71
CA ALA A 726 -10.77 17.19 12.17
C ALA A 726 -10.90 17.37 13.70
N ASP A 727 -9.97 16.84 14.50
CA ASP A 727 -10.00 16.96 15.97
C ASP A 727 -9.37 18.26 16.47
N LEU A 728 -8.69 19.02 15.60
CA LEU A 728 -7.86 20.15 16.00
C LEU A 728 -8.69 21.22 16.72
N GLN A 729 -9.94 21.43 16.30
CA GLN A 729 -10.87 22.35 16.93
C GLN A 729 -11.21 21.96 18.37
N ASP A 730 -11.59 20.70 18.57
CA ASP A 730 -11.97 20.20 19.89
C ASP A 730 -10.77 20.17 20.83
N LEU A 731 -9.58 19.80 20.33
CA LEU A 731 -8.35 19.81 21.10
C LEU A 731 -7.95 21.23 21.50
N ALA A 732 -8.02 22.18 20.57
CA ALA A 732 -7.73 23.58 20.86
C ALA A 732 -8.69 24.16 21.91
N ALA A 733 -9.99 23.90 21.78
CA ALA A 733 -10.99 24.34 22.75
C ALA A 733 -10.79 23.69 24.12
N ARG A 734 -10.55 22.37 24.16
CA ARG A 734 -10.33 21.59 25.40
C ARG A 734 -9.18 22.12 26.24
N TYR A 735 -8.09 22.51 25.59
CA TYR A 735 -6.89 23.01 26.29
C TYR A 735 -6.83 24.54 26.36
N GLY A 736 -7.83 25.25 25.83
CA GLY A 736 -7.86 26.72 25.84
C GLY A 736 -6.70 27.33 25.05
N VAL A 737 -6.33 26.73 23.92
CA VAL A 737 -5.18 27.13 23.11
C VAL A 737 -5.31 28.57 22.63
N THR A 738 -4.29 29.37 22.92
CA THR A 738 -4.27 30.80 22.57
C THR A 738 -3.25 31.15 21.49
N ALA A 739 -2.24 30.30 21.30
CA ALA A 739 -1.24 30.45 20.26
C ALA A 739 -0.62 29.09 19.92
N TRP A 740 -0.16 28.95 18.69
CA TRP A 740 0.59 27.79 18.21
C TRP A 740 2.08 28.05 18.24
N LEU A 741 2.86 27.00 18.48
CA LEU A 741 4.31 27.01 18.38
C LEU A 741 4.76 25.89 17.44
N VAL A 742 5.54 26.27 16.42
CA VAL A 742 6.30 25.35 15.55
C VAL A 742 7.78 25.48 15.91
N PRO A 743 8.32 24.60 16.76
CA PRO A 743 9.62 24.80 17.40
C PRO A 743 10.81 24.26 16.58
N SER A 744 10.62 23.97 15.29
CA SER A 744 11.64 23.38 14.42
C SER A 744 12.91 24.23 14.37
N VAL A 745 14.05 23.60 14.70
CA VAL A 745 15.37 24.24 14.79
C VAL A 745 16.26 23.98 13.56
N TRP A 746 15.70 23.27 12.57
CA TRP A 746 16.31 23.03 11.27
C TRP A 746 15.44 23.69 10.18
N PRO A 747 16.00 24.04 9.01
CA PRO A 747 15.17 24.49 7.90
C PRO A 747 14.32 23.31 7.42
N GLU A 748 12.99 23.35 7.57
CA GLU A 748 12.13 22.32 6.96
C GLU A 748 12.01 22.59 5.45
N THR A 749 11.93 21.53 4.65
CA THR A 749 11.67 21.60 3.20
C THR A 749 10.25 22.04 2.91
N PHE A 750 9.31 21.47 3.67
CA PHE A 750 7.91 21.88 3.81
C PHE A 750 7.42 21.49 5.22
N CYS A 751 6.64 22.35 5.87
CA CYS A 751 6.19 22.12 7.25
C CYS A 751 4.65 22.00 7.32
N TYR A 752 4.09 20.79 7.25
CA TYR A 752 2.62 20.62 7.35
C TYR A 752 2.04 21.26 8.63
N ALA A 753 2.71 21.09 9.77
CA ALA A 753 2.26 21.62 11.06
C ALA A 753 2.12 23.15 11.08
N VAL A 754 2.98 23.89 10.37
CA VAL A 754 2.86 25.36 10.31
C VAL A 754 1.65 25.78 9.48
N HIS A 755 1.40 25.10 8.36
CA HIS A 755 0.26 25.41 7.50
C HIS A 755 -1.05 25.05 8.20
N GLU A 756 -1.08 23.91 8.93
CA GLU A 756 -2.20 23.53 9.79
C GLU A 756 -2.45 24.61 10.87
N ALA A 757 -1.41 25.02 11.60
CA ALA A 757 -1.51 26.04 12.64
C ALA A 757 -1.99 27.38 12.07
N VAL A 758 -1.43 27.83 10.95
CA VAL A 758 -1.79 29.10 10.30
C VAL A 758 -3.25 29.09 9.88
N ALA A 759 -3.73 27.99 9.30
CA ALA A 759 -5.10 27.86 8.83
C ALA A 759 -6.15 27.98 9.95
N THR A 760 -5.78 27.67 11.21
CA THR A 760 -6.68 27.85 12.37
C THR A 760 -7.04 29.32 12.65
N GLY A 761 -6.22 30.28 12.20
CA GLY A 761 -6.39 31.71 12.48
C GLY A 761 -5.86 32.21 13.84
N LEU A 762 -5.38 31.31 14.73
CA LEU A 762 -4.70 31.74 15.97
C LEU A 762 -3.26 32.20 15.69
N PRO A 763 -2.64 33.02 16.56
CA PRO A 763 -1.23 33.40 16.43
C PRO A 763 -0.31 32.18 16.32
N VAL A 764 0.64 32.19 15.38
CA VAL A 764 1.58 31.09 15.14
C VAL A 764 3.01 31.57 15.28
N LEU A 765 3.73 31.04 16.25
CA LEU A 765 5.14 31.32 16.50
C LEU A 765 6.02 30.27 15.82
N ALA A 766 7.00 30.68 15.02
CA ALA A 766 8.02 29.78 14.47
C ALA A 766 9.37 30.47 14.34
N PHE A 767 10.47 29.71 14.40
CA PHE A 767 11.80 30.24 14.12
C PHE A 767 11.93 30.64 12.65
N ASP A 768 12.68 31.72 12.41
CA ASP A 768 12.99 32.20 11.06
C ASP A 768 13.99 31.29 10.34
N LEU A 769 13.49 30.11 9.97
CA LEU A 769 14.24 29.04 9.33
C LEU A 769 13.34 28.34 8.32
N GLY A 770 13.90 27.95 7.17
CA GLY A 770 13.25 27.05 6.21
C GLY A 770 11.86 27.47 5.76
N ALA A 771 11.10 26.48 5.29
CA ALA A 771 9.71 26.65 4.88
C ALA A 771 8.80 27.12 6.02
N GLN A 772 9.07 26.71 7.28
CA GLN A 772 8.26 27.12 8.42
C GLN A 772 8.34 28.62 8.69
N GLY A 773 9.54 29.21 8.61
CA GLY A 773 9.75 30.64 8.77
C GLY A 773 9.14 31.44 7.62
N GLU A 774 9.22 30.91 6.39
CA GLU A 774 8.54 31.50 5.22
C GLU A 774 7.04 31.57 5.40
N ALA A 775 6.41 30.44 5.76
CA ALA A 775 4.96 30.37 5.94
C ALA A 775 4.48 31.31 7.06
N VAL A 776 5.20 31.38 8.19
CA VAL A 776 4.87 32.31 9.27
C VAL A 776 5.07 33.77 8.84
N ARG A 777 6.12 34.10 8.09
CA ARG A 777 6.35 35.46 7.59
C ARG A 777 5.23 35.94 6.65
N GLU A 778 4.70 35.05 5.83
CA GLU A 778 3.61 35.36 4.89
C GLU A 778 2.22 35.37 5.54
N ALA A 779 2.06 34.70 6.68
CA ALA A 779 0.77 34.57 7.36
C ALA A 779 0.40 35.84 8.15
N PRO A 780 -0.84 36.34 8.06
CA PRO A 780 -1.30 37.52 8.81
C PRO A 780 -1.33 37.29 10.33
N ASN A 781 -1.47 36.03 10.76
CA ASN A 781 -1.41 35.59 12.15
C ASN A 781 -0.04 35.00 12.53
N GLY A 782 0.99 35.22 11.72
CA GLY A 782 2.33 34.71 11.96
C GLY A 782 3.18 35.62 12.86
N VAL A 783 4.00 35.00 13.71
CA VAL A 783 4.91 35.66 14.64
C VAL A 783 6.29 35.04 14.48
N LEU A 784 7.16 35.75 13.79
CA LEU A 784 8.49 35.26 13.41
C LEU A 784 9.47 35.38 14.59
N LEU A 785 10.13 34.28 14.95
CA LEU A 785 11.13 34.24 16.02
C LEU A 785 12.54 34.29 15.42
N HIS A 786 13.25 35.39 15.64
CA HIS A 786 14.63 35.52 15.20
C HIS A 786 15.58 34.68 16.06
N LEU A 787 16.52 33.99 15.41
CA LEU A 787 17.53 33.20 16.09
C LEU A 787 18.64 34.10 16.68
N PRO A 788 19.11 33.82 17.90
CA PRO A 788 20.23 34.54 18.49
C PRO A 788 21.54 34.20 17.77
N GLN A 789 22.34 35.22 17.41
CA GLN A 789 23.53 35.07 16.55
C GLN A 789 24.70 34.30 17.18
N GLU A 790 24.82 34.23 18.51
CA GLU A 790 26.06 33.73 19.16
C GLU A 790 25.89 32.44 20.00
N LYS A 791 24.66 32.09 20.44
CA LYS A 791 24.40 30.87 21.25
C LYS A 791 22.98 30.33 21.02
N MET A 792 22.86 29.23 20.28
CA MET A 792 21.60 28.51 20.05
C MET A 792 21.43 27.34 21.04
N SER A 793 21.45 27.62 22.35
CA SER A 793 21.10 26.58 23.34
C SER A 793 19.57 26.43 23.44
N PRO A 794 19.04 25.24 23.76
CA PRO A 794 17.61 25.03 23.96
C PRO A 794 16.98 25.98 24.99
N GLU A 795 17.73 26.37 26.02
CA GLU A 795 17.29 27.29 27.08
C GLU A 795 17.09 28.71 26.58
N ILE A 796 17.97 29.16 25.68
CA ILE A 796 17.89 30.49 25.06
C ILE A 796 16.72 30.51 24.08
N LEU A 797 16.60 29.51 23.22
CA LEU A 797 15.48 29.38 22.28
C LEU A 797 14.13 29.33 23.01
N ALA A 798 14.04 28.58 24.11
CA ALA A 798 12.85 28.54 24.95
C ALA A 798 12.54 29.90 25.60
N ALA A 799 13.57 30.67 25.99
CA ALA A 799 13.38 32.02 26.52
C ALA A 799 12.88 33.00 25.45
N THR A 800 13.40 32.92 24.22
CA THR A 800 12.92 33.70 23.06
C THR A 800 11.45 33.42 22.78
N VAL A 801 11.06 32.14 22.72
CA VAL A 801 9.66 31.73 22.55
C VAL A 801 8.78 32.31 23.66
N LEU A 802 9.22 32.20 24.92
CA LEU A 802 8.43 32.67 26.06
C LEU A 802 8.29 34.20 26.09
N SER A 803 9.32 34.95 25.67
CA SER A 803 9.24 36.42 25.54
C SER A 803 8.20 36.81 24.50
N ALA A 804 8.33 36.28 23.28
CA ALA A 804 7.42 36.57 22.18
C ALA A 804 5.96 36.19 22.53
N ALA A 805 5.76 35.03 23.15
CA ALA A 805 4.44 34.59 23.60
C ALA A 805 3.79 35.55 24.62
N ARG A 806 4.58 36.18 25.50
CA ARG A 806 4.12 37.17 26.47
C ARG A 806 3.91 38.55 25.86
N GLU A 807 4.67 38.90 24.82
CA GLU A 807 4.48 40.15 24.07
C GLU A 807 3.18 40.14 23.26
N LEU A 808 2.81 39.00 22.65
CA LEU A 808 1.52 38.83 21.97
C LEU A 808 0.31 39.12 22.87
N ARG A 809 0.46 38.84 24.17
CA ARG A 809 -0.54 39.13 25.19
C ARG A 809 -0.64 40.61 25.52
N THR A 810 0.47 41.34 25.50
CA THR A 810 0.50 42.77 25.86
C THR A 810 -0.06 43.64 24.74
N ILE A 811 0.12 43.25 23.48
CA ILE A 811 -0.41 43.98 22.30
C ILE A 811 -1.92 43.74 22.09
N SER A 812 -2.47 42.62 22.59
CA SER A 812 -3.89 42.26 22.44
C SER A 812 -4.80 42.81 23.56
N ALA A 813 -4.26 43.53 24.55
CA ALA A 813 -5.04 44.25 25.56
C ALA A 813 -5.33 45.67 25.04
N PRO A 814 -6.59 46.16 25.03
CA PRO A 814 -6.89 47.44 24.41
C PRO A 814 -6.19 48.57 25.15
N GLU A 815 -5.34 49.31 24.44
CA GLU A 815 -5.01 50.68 24.82
C GLU A 815 -6.34 51.45 24.88
N ALA A 816 -6.73 51.79 26.11
CA ALA A 816 -7.79 52.74 26.37
C ALA A 816 -7.39 54.09 25.74
N LEU A 817 -7.84 54.33 24.50
CA LEU A 817 -7.92 55.66 23.91
C LEU A 817 -8.99 56.47 24.66
N GLY A 818 -8.62 56.94 25.85
CA GLY A 818 -9.26 58.06 26.52
C GLY A 818 -8.56 59.35 26.10
N GLY A 819 -9.22 60.16 25.28
CA GLY A 819 -8.69 61.45 24.85
C GLY A 819 -9.59 62.19 23.86
N SER A 820 -10.78 62.57 24.32
CA SER A 820 -11.58 63.74 23.89
C SER A 820 -11.44 64.22 22.44
N VAL A 821 -12.45 63.91 21.63
CA VAL A 821 -12.88 64.80 20.53
C VAL A 821 -13.82 65.84 21.14
N GLU A 822 -13.31 67.03 21.43
CA GLU A 822 -14.12 68.24 21.52
C GLU A 822 -14.35 68.80 20.11
N ALA A 823 -15.56 69.30 19.91
CA ALA A 823 -16.09 69.82 18.65
C ALA A 823 -15.51 71.19 18.29
N GLU A 824 -15.04 71.34 17.05
CA GLU A 824 -15.44 72.35 16.05
C GLU A 824 -14.79 72.07 14.69
#